data_AF-A0A9E0NIL0-F1
#
_entry.id   AF-A0A9E0NIL0-F1
#
_cell.length_a   1.000
_cell.length_b   1.000
_cell.length_c   1.000
_cell.angle_alpha   90.00
_cell.angle_beta   90.00
_cell.angle_gamma   90.00
#
_symmetry.space_group_name_H-M   'P 1'
#
loop_
_entity.id
_entity.type
_entity.pdbx_description
1 polymer ?
#
loop_
_entity_poly.entity_id
_entity_poly.type
_entity_poly.pdbx_seq_one_letter_code
_entity_poly.pdbx_strand_id
1 'polypeptide(L)'
;MMDNRADFVALHTVSGECGNTLHLLTPSVHLQLPLPPLPPQVQRLEEFLPQLAQCGVPGQSRPLLLLESSLPEDWLSLPWETLHLAGKPLAQQFLIVRRAAWSDPLPSARSLSSIQSAGLLNLFPEAEYDFLRELQAEFRSGQLKPCRHSGLAKELPVLEELFIVAHGRVDGLHDKAGQPFQLPRVQPMPARVWLLACNVEGAMHRLADDLLQQGCRTVVVARGDLSAPAMSSFVRSWATWRREFPEKQGELAHWLATCPSLAEGDARSLSLCGEVNLDGSPSAVWNHLSWTLAHDARPHRSAPELGDETCAEAFAQACAIFDAPQTWDITRQHLGPQLLWLAEKHDHERMAVLQQKLIEPDSPQACHALASAARRFGRYAEMACHLARGLKPLHSDTPQAAVFWGSLANLLIDMDLPDAAASAIERHGFCRYPTAEESSSAEFKRLDWQSRVFARQGKITSGCNALRKKRRQPKAGDGQRELAALLYHCAWELWKDDGLRDETDGLADEVLRLLQGTPTEKPVQSKASADYLLRALAACAWATHEAQAMRLLKDWAARAENRLHHNDPGPWGFILAFLHLADANVVSRTRFDTAINSLEMAHYLLESAMFLGLAGQREKAIRMLTKFQTQREQVIHELLPICQSHGLMEGDTLLAQARQRSQLEQAALGDARQMVEAGVLPL
;
A
#
# COMPACT_ATOMS: atom_id res chain seq x y z
N MET A 1 -26.79 2.45 7.85
CA MET A 1 -25.74 1.57 8.43
C MET A 1 -25.01 2.39 9.46
N MET A 2 -25.09 2.00 10.73
CA MET A 2 -24.32 2.64 11.79
C MET A 2 -22.83 2.38 11.54
N ASP A 3 -22.00 3.39 11.79
CA ASP A 3 -20.55 3.30 11.70
C ASP A 3 -20.07 2.31 12.77
N ASN A 4 -19.72 1.09 12.34
CA ASN A 4 -19.30 -0.01 13.23
C ASN A 4 -17.80 0.09 13.58
N ARG A 5 -17.16 1.21 13.29
CA ARG A 5 -15.76 1.51 13.62
C ARG A 5 -15.67 2.02 15.06
N ALA A 6 -14.83 1.39 15.87
CA ALA A 6 -14.46 1.95 17.17
C ALA A 6 -13.37 3.00 16.95
N ASP A 7 -13.59 4.23 17.40
CA ASP A 7 -12.48 5.18 17.53
C ASP A 7 -11.56 4.72 18.65
N PHE A 8 -10.26 4.66 18.38
CA PHE A 8 -9.26 4.21 19.35
C PHE A 8 -7.96 4.99 19.24
N VAL A 9 -7.21 4.94 20.33
CA VAL A 9 -5.79 5.25 20.38
C VAL A 9 -5.07 4.06 21.01
N ALA A 10 -4.09 3.49 20.32
CA ALA A 10 -3.27 2.40 20.80
C ALA A 10 -1.87 2.90 21.19
N LEU A 11 -1.42 2.45 22.35
CA LEU A 11 -0.08 2.72 22.89
C LEU A 11 0.67 1.40 22.98
N HIS A 12 1.78 1.32 22.26
CA HIS A 12 2.68 0.16 22.28
C HIS A 12 4.14 0.63 22.23
N THR A 13 5.07 -0.23 22.64
CA THR A 13 6.51 0.07 22.50
C THR A 13 7.23 -0.96 21.65
N VAL A 14 8.20 -0.49 20.89
CA VAL A 14 9.14 -1.33 20.13
C VAL A 14 10.55 -1.04 20.68
N SER A 15 11.27 -2.10 21.04
CA SER A 15 12.65 -2.00 21.49
C SER A 15 13.59 -1.87 20.30
N GLY A 16 14.34 -0.77 20.25
CA GLY A 16 15.36 -0.49 19.25
C GLY A 16 16.75 -0.35 19.84
N GLU A 17 17.77 -0.25 18.98
CA GLU A 17 19.17 -0.07 19.37
C GLU A 17 19.42 1.22 20.19
N CYS A 18 18.57 2.24 20.01
CA CYS A 18 18.65 3.53 20.69
C CYS A 18 17.70 3.67 21.91
N GLY A 19 17.09 2.58 22.37
CA GLY A 19 16.11 2.57 23.47
C GLY A 19 14.70 2.17 23.01
N ASN A 20 13.73 2.27 23.93
CA ASN A 20 12.33 1.99 23.63
C ASN A 20 11.67 3.19 22.93
N THR A 21 11.04 2.93 21.79
CA THR A 21 10.20 3.90 21.09
C THR A 21 8.74 3.66 21.48
N LEU A 22 8.04 4.70 21.90
CA LEU A 22 6.59 4.69 22.10
C LEU A 22 5.90 4.98 20.76
N HIS A 23 4.97 4.10 20.40
CA HIS A 23 4.13 4.27 19.23
C HIS A 23 2.72 4.62 19.69
N LEU A 24 2.15 5.65 19.05
CA LEU A 24 0.76 6.04 19.21
C LEU A 24 0.07 5.82 17.86
N LEU A 25 -0.89 4.89 17.84
CA LEU A 25 -1.60 4.49 16.63
C LEU A 25 -3.09 4.81 16.76
N THR A 26 -3.62 5.50 15.76
CA THR A 26 -5.06 5.70 15.55
C THR A 26 -5.41 5.27 14.13
N PRO A 27 -6.69 5.16 13.77
CA PRO A 27 -7.05 4.93 12.37
C PRO A 27 -6.54 6.01 11.39
N SER A 28 -6.19 7.20 11.88
CA SER A 28 -5.79 8.33 11.04
C SER A 28 -4.32 8.69 11.13
N VAL A 29 -3.63 8.29 12.19
CA VAL A 29 -2.25 8.74 12.48
C VAL A 29 -1.44 7.63 13.13
N HIS A 30 -0.18 7.50 12.72
CA HIS A 30 0.86 6.74 13.42
C HIS A 30 2.00 7.67 13.84
N LEU A 31 2.17 7.89 15.14
CA LEU A 31 3.25 8.70 15.70
C LEU A 31 4.28 7.80 16.39
N GLN A 32 5.56 8.09 16.16
CA GLN A 32 6.68 7.46 16.83
C GLN A 32 7.40 8.49 17.69
N LEU A 33 7.53 8.21 18.98
CA LEU A 33 8.08 9.12 19.98
C LEU A 33 9.11 8.37 20.82
N PRO A 34 10.19 9.01 21.29
CA PRO A 34 10.99 8.44 22.36
C PRO A 34 10.08 8.16 23.57
N LEU A 35 10.21 6.98 24.21
CA LEU A 35 9.44 6.67 25.40
C LEU A 35 9.75 7.69 26.52
N PRO A 36 8.78 8.51 26.96
CA PRO A 36 9.06 9.54 27.94
C PRO A 36 9.21 8.94 29.34
N PRO A 37 10.10 9.50 30.19
CA PRO A 37 10.22 9.07 31.57
C PRO A 37 8.96 9.45 32.36
N LEU A 38 8.53 8.57 33.28
CA LEU A 38 7.39 8.84 34.14
C LEU A 38 7.76 9.80 35.29
N PRO A 39 6.97 10.85 35.54
CA PRO A 39 7.09 11.68 36.73
C PRO A 39 6.91 10.87 38.03
N PRO A 40 7.53 11.27 39.16
CA PRO A 40 7.41 10.55 40.44
C PRO A 40 5.97 10.47 40.98
N GLN A 41 5.10 11.41 40.60
CA GLN A 41 3.69 11.46 41.00
C GLN A 41 2.84 11.90 39.80
N VAL A 42 2.44 10.94 38.97
CA VAL A 42 1.65 11.21 37.77
C VAL A 42 0.20 11.47 38.14
N GLN A 43 -0.28 12.69 37.90
CA GLN A 43 -1.71 13.03 38.03
C GLN A 43 -2.34 13.49 36.71
N ARG A 44 -1.54 14.11 35.84
CA ARG A 44 -1.98 14.67 34.57
C ARG A 44 -1.21 14.00 33.45
N LEU A 45 -1.94 13.61 32.41
CA LEU A 45 -1.34 12.93 31.28
C LEU A 45 -0.45 13.86 30.46
N GLU A 46 -0.80 15.14 30.39
CA GLU A 46 -0.06 16.16 29.63
C GLU A 46 1.36 16.39 30.14
N GLU A 47 1.68 15.95 31.36
CA GLU A 47 3.02 16.04 31.95
C GLU A 47 4.05 15.14 31.24
N PHE A 48 3.60 14.05 30.61
CA PHE A 48 4.49 13.09 29.96
C PHE A 48 4.02 12.60 28.59
N LEU A 49 2.72 12.69 28.28
CA LEU A 49 2.14 12.28 26.99
C LEU A 49 1.12 13.31 26.46
N PRO A 50 1.54 14.55 26.13
CA PRO A 50 0.65 15.59 25.62
C PRO A 50 0.02 15.25 24.26
N GLN A 51 0.61 14.35 23.47
CA GLN A 51 0.12 13.96 22.15
C GLN A 51 -1.25 13.25 22.20
N LEU A 52 -1.61 12.59 23.32
CA LEU A 52 -2.92 11.95 23.45
C LEU A 52 -4.06 12.98 23.35
N ALA A 53 -3.84 14.21 23.81
CA ALA A 53 -4.82 15.30 23.72
C ALA A 53 -5.21 15.65 22.27
N GLN A 54 -4.30 15.42 21.32
CA GLN A 54 -4.49 15.72 19.90
C GLN A 54 -5.18 14.58 19.15
N CYS A 55 -5.23 13.39 19.75
CA CYS A 55 -5.69 12.16 19.10
C CYS A 55 -7.13 11.77 19.46
N GLY A 56 -7.77 12.47 20.41
CA GLY A 56 -9.13 12.18 20.86
C GLY A 56 -10.06 13.38 20.74
N VAL A 57 -11.08 13.28 19.88
CA VAL A 57 -12.25 14.18 19.94
C VAL A 57 -13.45 13.34 20.40
N PRO A 58 -14.04 13.61 21.57
CA PRO A 58 -15.15 12.82 22.06
C PRO A 58 -16.38 12.98 21.14
N GLY A 59 -16.82 11.86 20.56
CA GLY A 59 -18.10 11.73 19.84
C GLY A 59 -19.25 11.33 20.79
N GLN A 60 -20.29 10.66 20.26
CA GLN A 60 -21.40 10.13 21.07
C GLN A 60 -21.00 8.94 21.96
N SER A 61 -19.93 8.21 21.62
CA SER A 61 -19.33 7.12 22.39
C SER A 61 -17.93 7.49 22.91
N ARG A 62 -17.50 6.85 24.00
CA ARG A 62 -16.12 7.00 24.49
C ARG A 62 -15.14 6.27 23.55
N PRO A 63 -14.11 6.93 23.00
CA PRO A 63 -13.04 6.22 22.28
C PRO A 63 -12.31 5.22 23.19
N LEU A 64 -11.68 4.22 22.59
CA LEU A 64 -10.86 3.23 23.30
C LEU A 64 -9.44 3.77 23.50
N LEU A 65 -8.88 3.61 24.71
CA LEU A 65 -7.44 3.74 24.94
C LEU A 65 -6.86 2.34 25.14
N LEU A 66 -6.13 1.85 24.15
CA LEU A 66 -5.55 0.51 24.14
C LEU A 66 -4.12 0.59 24.71
N LEU A 67 -3.89 -0.06 25.84
CA LEU A 67 -2.60 -0.18 26.49
C LEU A 67 -2.07 -1.59 26.22
N GLU A 68 -1.13 -1.72 25.29
CA GLU A 68 -0.66 -3.04 24.86
C GLU A 68 0.34 -3.66 25.83
N SER A 69 0.43 -4.98 25.80
CA SER A 69 1.34 -5.75 26.65
C SER A 69 2.82 -5.49 26.37
N SER A 70 3.15 -4.86 25.24
CA SER A 70 4.51 -4.46 24.90
C SER A 70 5.00 -3.27 25.73
N LEU A 71 4.10 -2.49 26.33
CA LEU A 71 4.45 -1.36 27.20
C LEU A 71 5.27 -1.82 28.41
N PRO A 72 6.11 -0.94 28.98
CA PRO A 72 6.78 -1.19 30.25
C PRO A 72 5.80 -1.39 31.43
N GLU A 73 6.19 -2.20 32.41
CA GLU A 73 5.32 -2.56 33.53
C GLU A 73 4.98 -1.36 34.45
N ASP A 74 5.90 -0.40 34.57
CA ASP A 74 5.65 0.87 35.26
C ASP A 74 4.59 1.72 34.54
N TRP A 75 4.52 1.67 33.21
CA TRP A 75 3.43 2.27 32.43
C TRP A 75 2.11 1.53 32.62
N LEU A 76 2.13 0.20 32.55
CA LEU A 76 0.92 -0.62 32.70
C LEU A 76 0.33 -0.54 34.11
N SER A 77 1.16 -0.35 35.12
CA SER A 77 0.73 -0.21 36.52
C SER A 77 0.21 1.18 36.89
N LEU A 78 0.34 2.19 36.02
CA LEU A 78 -0.25 3.51 36.25
C LEU A 78 -1.78 3.42 36.47
N PRO A 79 -2.35 4.31 37.30
CA PRO A 79 -3.80 4.37 37.52
C PRO A 79 -4.48 5.15 36.39
N TRP A 80 -4.29 4.69 35.14
CA TRP A 80 -4.75 5.31 33.89
C TRP A 80 -6.17 5.85 33.98
N GLU A 81 -7.06 5.09 34.58
CA GLU A 81 -8.48 5.44 34.72
C GLU A 81 -8.73 6.74 35.51
N THR A 82 -7.80 7.10 36.41
CA THR A 82 -7.87 8.27 37.29
C THR A 82 -6.98 9.44 36.84
N LEU A 83 -6.06 9.21 35.90
CA LEU A 83 -5.23 10.26 35.32
C LEU A 83 -6.11 11.31 34.65
N HIS A 84 -5.72 12.57 34.72
CA HIS A 84 -6.48 13.66 34.13
C HIS A 84 -5.97 14.01 32.74
N LEU A 85 -6.89 14.30 31.83
CA LEU A 85 -6.65 14.91 30.52
C LEU A 85 -7.64 16.06 30.35
N ALA A 86 -7.16 17.25 30.02
CA ALA A 86 -7.93 18.48 29.93
C ALA A 86 -8.80 18.73 31.18
N GLY A 87 -8.28 18.40 32.36
CA GLY A 87 -8.94 18.59 33.65
C GLY A 87 -10.04 17.57 33.99
N LYS A 88 -10.25 16.52 33.19
CA LYS A 88 -11.20 15.43 33.48
C LYS A 88 -10.49 14.08 33.60
N PRO A 89 -10.93 13.17 34.48
CA PRO A 89 -10.39 11.80 34.53
C PRO A 89 -10.52 11.08 33.18
N LEU A 90 -9.49 10.34 32.79
CA LEU A 90 -9.44 9.65 31.50
C LEU A 90 -10.60 8.68 31.35
N ALA A 91 -11.00 7.95 32.39
CA ALA A 91 -12.08 6.99 32.23
C ALA A 91 -13.49 7.62 32.15
N GLN A 92 -13.61 8.96 32.25
CA GLN A 92 -14.80 9.69 31.82
C GLN A 92 -14.80 10.01 30.32
N GLN A 93 -13.62 9.95 29.68
CA GLN A 93 -13.39 10.34 28.30
C GLN A 93 -13.14 9.13 27.40
N PHE A 94 -12.47 8.10 27.92
CA PHE A 94 -12.08 6.87 27.23
C PHE A 94 -12.63 5.64 27.94
N LEU A 95 -12.76 4.54 27.19
CA LEU A 95 -12.76 3.20 27.75
C LEU A 95 -11.31 2.68 27.74
N ILE A 96 -10.74 2.45 28.92
CA ILE A 96 -9.37 1.95 29.05
C ILE A 96 -9.38 0.43 28.84
N VAL A 97 -8.54 -0.03 27.90
CA VAL A 97 -8.32 -1.44 27.61
C VAL A 97 -6.86 -1.78 27.96
N ARG A 98 -6.66 -2.56 29.02
CA ARG A 98 -5.33 -2.99 29.50
C ARG A 98 -4.92 -4.30 28.81
N ARG A 99 -3.61 -4.53 28.63
CA ARG A 99 -3.09 -5.71 27.92
C ARG A 99 -3.79 -5.93 26.58
N ALA A 100 -4.05 -4.82 25.87
CA ALA A 100 -4.87 -4.82 24.69
C ALA A 100 -4.25 -5.68 23.58
N ALA A 101 -5.11 -6.40 22.85
CA ALA A 101 -4.76 -7.08 21.62
C ALA A 101 -5.95 -6.98 20.66
N TRP A 102 -5.70 -6.83 19.35
CA TRP A 102 -6.77 -6.90 18.37
C TRP A 102 -7.09 -8.37 18.06
N SER A 103 -8.35 -8.77 18.27
CA SER A 103 -8.83 -10.09 17.84
C SER A 103 -8.81 -10.22 16.32
N ASP A 104 -8.25 -11.31 15.79
CA ASP A 104 -8.18 -11.58 14.35
C ASP A 104 -9.55 -11.40 13.65
N PRO A 105 -9.60 -10.73 12.48
CA PRO A 105 -10.83 -10.48 11.75
C PRO A 105 -11.37 -11.72 11.02
N LEU A 106 -10.56 -12.78 10.89
CA LEU A 106 -11.02 -14.04 10.34
C LEU A 106 -12.01 -14.66 11.32
N PRO A 107 -13.28 -14.90 10.92
CA PRO A 107 -14.15 -15.69 11.75
C PRO A 107 -13.49 -17.06 11.84
N SER A 108 -12.95 -17.40 13.01
CA SER A 108 -12.84 -18.80 13.38
C SER A 108 -14.27 -19.30 13.38
N ALA A 109 -14.69 -19.80 12.22
CA ALA A 109 -15.96 -20.43 11.92
C ALA A 109 -16.07 -21.75 12.70
N ARG A 110 -15.94 -21.66 14.02
CA ARG A 110 -16.74 -22.51 14.88
C ARG A 110 -18.14 -21.96 14.74
N SER A 111 -18.88 -22.58 13.84
CA SER A 111 -20.34 -22.58 13.79
C SER A 111 -20.87 -22.62 15.23
N LEU A 112 -21.25 -21.45 15.77
CA LEU A 112 -21.87 -21.29 17.08
C LEU A 112 -23.36 -21.63 16.97
N SER A 113 -23.64 -22.79 16.40
CA SER A 113 -24.96 -23.43 16.43
C SER A 113 -25.03 -24.35 17.66
N SER A 114 -24.94 -23.76 18.84
CA SER A 114 -25.41 -24.35 20.10
C SER A 114 -25.32 -23.26 21.17
N ILE A 115 -26.46 -22.95 21.79
CA ILE A 115 -26.68 -21.94 22.85
C ILE A 115 -25.39 -21.62 23.63
N GLN A 116 -24.84 -20.43 23.34
CA GLN A 116 -23.70 -19.85 24.03
C GLN A 116 -24.05 -19.62 25.51
N SER A 117 -23.51 -20.45 26.42
CA SER A 117 -23.91 -20.39 27.83
C SER A 117 -23.04 -19.42 28.64
N ALA A 118 -23.70 -18.44 29.27
CA ALA A 118 -23.11 -17.55 30.26
C ALA A 118 -23.36 -18.10 31.68
N GLY A 119 -22.30 -18.27 32.47
CA GLY A 119 -22.37 -18.74 33.85
C GLY A 119 -22.36 -17.58 34.85
N LEU A 120 -23.02 -17.74 36.00
CA LEU A 120 -22.86 -16.84 37.16
C LEU A 120 -22.33 -17.65 38.36
N LEU A 121 -21.12 -17.34 38.79
CA LEU A 121 -20.56 -17.80 40.06
C LEU A 121 -20.85 -16.76 41.15
N ASN A 122 -21.74 -17.11 42.08
CA ASN A 122 -22.07 -16.25 43.21
C ASN A 122 -21.24 -16.60 44.46
N LEU A 123 -20.23 -15.78 44.74
CA LEU A 123 -19.40 -15.84 45.94
C LEU A 123 -19.86 -14.83 47.02
N PHE A 124 -20.88 -14.02 46.74
CA PHE A 124 -21.38 -13.00 47.64
C PHE A 124 -22.24 -13.60 48.77
N PRO A 125 -22.15 -13.10 50.02
CA PRO A 125 -23.02 -13.54 51.11
C PRO A 125 -24.49 -13.20 50.84
N GLU A 126 -25.37 -14.21 50.91
CA GLU A 126 -26.81 -14.05 50.66
C GLU A 126 -27.49 -13.10 51.66
N ALA A 127 -26.97 -13.03 52.89
CA ALA A 127 -27.44 -12.10 53.92
C ALA A 127 -27.18 -10.62 53.58
N GLU A 128 -26.22 -10.34 52.69
CA GLU A 128 -25.89 -8.98 52.25
C GLU A 128 -26.61 -8.63 50.95
N TYR A 129 -26.61 -9.54 49.97
CA TYR A 129 -27.32 -9.35 48.71
C TYR A 129 -27.59 -10.70 48.01
N ASP A 130 -28.85 -10.98 47.68
CA ASP A 130 -29.26 -12.23 47.05
C ASP A 130 -29.29 -12.12 45.51
N PHE A 131 -28.13 -12.32 44.89
CA PHE A 131 -27.99 -12.34 43.42
C PHE A 131 -28.84 -13.42 42.73
N LEU A 132 -29.12 -14.55 43.39
CA LEU A 132 -29.89 -15.63 42.77
C LEU A 132 -31.37 -15.26 42.65
N ARG A 133 -31.89 -14.53 43.63
CA ARG A 133 -33.24 -13.95 43.59
C ARG A 133 -33.32 -12.77 42.63
N GLU A 134 -32.36 -11.86 42.67
CA GLU A 134 -32.37 -10.64 41.85
C GLU A 134 -32.24 -10.91 40.34
N LEU A 135 -31.52 -11.96 39.95
CA LEU A 135 -31.31 -12.36 38.55
C LEU A 135 -32.20 -13.55 38.12
N GLN A 136 -33.30 -13.78 38.85
CA GLN A 136 -34.17 -14.93 38.62
C GLN A 136 -34.80 -14.93 37.21
N ALA A 137 -35.08 -13.76 36.64
CA ALA A 137 -35.67 -13.65 35.31
C ALA A 137 -34.71 -14.18 34.22
N GLU A 138 -33.44 -13.81 34.33
CA GLU A 138 -32.36 -14.17 33.41
C GLU A 138 -32.09 -15.68 33.49
N PHE A 139 -32.07 -16.26 34.70
CA PHE A 139 -31.99 -17.71 34.90
C PHE A 139 -33.19 -18.46 34.29
N ARG A 140 -34.42 -17.99 34.51
CA ARG A 140 -35.63 -18.63 33.96
C ARG A 140 -35.68 -18.56 32.43
N SER A 141 -35.18 -17.48 31.83
CA SER A 141 -35.07 -17.34 30.39
C SER A 141 -33.91 -18.13 29.76
N GLY A 142 -33.06 -18.78 30.58
CA GLY A 142 -31.89 -19.51 30.10
C GLY A 142 -30.74 -18.62 29.61
N GLN A 143 -30.77 -17.32 29.90
CA GLN A 143 -29.69 -16.38 29.56
C GLN A 143 -28.47 -16.55 30.47
N LEU A 144 -28.71 -16.96 31.72
CA LEU A 144 -27.66 -17.28 32.68
C LEU A 144 -27.85 -18.70 33.19
N LYS A 145 -26.74 -19.34 33.53
CA LYS A 145 -26.69 -20.61 34.26
C LYS A 145 -26.01 -20.39 35.62
N PRO A 146 -26.62 -20.85 36.74
CA PRO A 146 -25.95 -20.75 38.03
C PRO A 146 -24.79 -21.75 38.09
N CYS A 147 -23.59 -21.26 38.42
CA CYS A 147 -22.40 -22.07 38.59
C CYS A 147 -22.12 -22.30 40.08
N ARG A 148 -21.86 -23.56 40.44
CA ARG A 148 -21.57 -23.95 41.83
C ARG A 148 -20.08 -24.17 42.03
N HIS A 149 -19.55 -23.72 43.17
CA HIS A 149 -18.14 -23.90 43.52
C HIS A 149 -17.66 -25.35 43.36
N SER A 150 -18.42 -26.34 43.87
CA SER A 150 -18.07 -27.76 43.83
C SER A 150 -18.03 -28.39 42.43
N GLY A 151 -18.61 -27.74 41.41
CA GLY A 151 -18.69 -28.23 40.03
C GLY A 151 -17.90 -27.38 39.03
N LEU A 152 -17.30 -26.27 39.48
CA LEU A 152 -16.82 -25.20 38.61
C LEU A 152 -15.77 -25.69 37.59
N ALA A 153 -14.82 -26.53 38.00
CA ALA A 153 -13.80 -27.08 37.10
C ALA A 153 -14.39 -27.89 35.91
N LYS A 154 -15.59 -28.48 36.06
CA LYS A 154 -16.28 -29.19 34.98
C LYS A 154 -17.14 -28.27 34.11
N GLU A 155 -17.56 -27.13 34.65
CA GLU A 155 -18.43 -26.18 33.98
C GLU A 155 -17.65 -25.15 33.15
N LEU A 156 -16.49 -24.70 33.63
CA LEU A 156 -15.69 -23.67 32.96
C LEU A 156 -15.36 -23.96 31.48
N PRO A 157 -14.96 -25.19 31.07
CA PRO A 157 -14.60 -25.46 29.68
C PRO A 157 -15.74 -25.38 28.66
N VAL A 158 -17.00 -25.40 29.13
CA VAL A 158 -18.19 -25.34 28.27
C VAL A 158 -18.87 -23.97 28.28
N LEU A 159 -18.38 -23.04 29.11
CA LEU A 159 -18.86 -21.67 29.16
C LEU A 159 -18.09 -20.81 28.15
N GLU A 160 -18.81 -19.94 27.47
CA GLU A 160 -18.17 -18.86 26.72
C GLU A 160 -17.85 -17.67 27.64
N GLU A 161 -18.75 -17.40 28.58
CA GLU A 161 -18.72 -16.24 29.46
C GLU A 161 -18.99 -16.66 30.91
N LEU A 162 -18.23 -16.10 31.86
CA LEU A 162 -18.41 -16.31 33.29
C LEU A 162 -18.51 -14.97 34.01
N PHE A 163 -19.59 -14.75 34.74
CA PHE A 163 -19.74 -13.68 35.71
C PHE A 163 -19.35 -14.16 37.10
N ILE A 164 -18.44 -13.46 37.76
CA ILE A 164 -18.07 -13.71 39.15
C ILE A 164 -18.50 -12.50 39.97
N VAL A 165 -19.46 -12.69 40.88
CA VAL A 165 -19.87 -11.68 41.85
C VAL A 165 -19.29 -12.03 43.22
N ALA A 166 -18.47 -11.14 43.77
CA ALA A 166 -17.70 -11.39 44.99
C ALA A 166 -17.32 -10.10 45.73
N HIS A 167 -16.88 -10.25 46.97
CA HIS A 167 -16.09 -9.21 47.63
C HIS A 167 -14.67 -9.21 47.07
N GLY A 168 -14.11 -8.02 46.83
CA GLY A 168 -12.74 -7.85 46.38
C GLY A 168 -11.89 -7.18 47.45
N ARG A 169 -10.68 -7.70 47.68
CA ARG A 169 -9.69 -7.19 48.63
C ARG A 169 -8.30 -7.16 47.99
N VAL A 170 -7.31 -6.68 48.74
CA VAL A 170 -5.91 -6.54 48.30
C VAL A 170 -5.29 -7.85 47.79
N ASP A 171 -5.76 -8.99 48.31
CA ASP A 171 -5.34 -10.35 47.98
C ASP A 171 -6.25 -11.09 46.98
N GLY A 172 -7.28 -10.43 46.44
CA GLY A 172 -8.10 -10.95 45.35
C GLY A 172 -9.59 -11.09 45.66
N LEU A 173 -10.20 -12.16 45.17
CA LEU A 173 -11.62 -12.47 45.38
C LEU A 173 -11.83 -13.18 46.71
N HIS A 174 -12.93 -12.90 47.41
CA HIS A 174 -13.31 -13.59 48.63
C HIS A 174 -14.64 -14.33 48.49
N ASP A 175 -14.74 -15.48 49.14
CA ASP A 175 -15.95 -16.28 49.20
C ASP A 175 -16.95 -15.77 50.25
N LYS A 176 -18.07 -16.49 50.39
CA LYS A 176 -19.15 -16.17 51.34
C LYS A 176 -18.71 -16.22 52.81
N ALA A 177 -17.63 -16.94 53.11
CA ALA A 177 -17.04 -17.03 54.45
C ALA A 177 -15.92 -15.99 54.66
N GLY A 178 -15.70 -15.09 53.68
CA GLY A 178 -14.66 -14.10 53.69
C GLY A 178 -13.25 -14.67 53.45
N GLN A 179 -13.13 -15.91 52.99
CA GLN A 179 -11.84 -16.55 52.70
C GLN A 179 -11.39 -16.22 51.27
N PRO A 180 -10.08 -16.11 51.01
CA PRO A 180 -9.56 -15.94 49.66
C PRO A 180 -10.02 -17.07 48.73
N PHE A 181 -10.50 -16.70 47.55
CA PHE A 181 -11.01 -17.60 46.53
C PHE A 181 -10.09 -17.58 45.30
N GLN A 182 -9.71 -18.77 44.83
CA GLN A 182 -8.95 -18.94 43.60
C GLN A 182 -9.79 -19.67 42.57
N LEU A 183 -9.86 -19.11 41.36
CA LEU A 183 -10.54 -19.77 40.25
C LEU A 183 -9.75 -21.03 39.82
N PRO A 184 -10.40 -22.19 39.63
CA PRO A 184 -9.73 -23.38 39.14
C PRO A 184 -9.10 -23.16 37.76
N ARG A 185 -7.86 -23.59 37.58
CA ARG A 185 -7.18 -23.57 36.28
C ARG A 185 -7.69 -24.72 35.42
N VAL A 186 -8.32 -24.42 34.29
CA VAL A 186 -8.82 -25.41 33.33
C VAL A 186 -8.42 -25.05 31.90
N GLN A 187 -8.50 -26.01 30.99
CA GLN A 187 -8.32 -25.76 29.55
C GLN A 187 -9.44 -26.43 28.74
N PRO A 188 -10.16 -25.70 27.87
CA PRO A 188 -10.12 -24.24 27.72
C PRO A 188 -10.67 -23.48 28.94
N MET A 189 -10.16 -22.27 29.18
CA MET A 189 -10.83 -21.28 30.02
C MET A 189 -12.01 -20.66 29.26
N PRO A 190 -13.02 -20.09 29.97
CA PRO A 190 -14.03 -19.26 29.31
C PRO A 190 -13.36 -18.14 28.51
N ALA A 191 -13.88 -17.87 27.31
CA ALA A 191 -13.34 -16.81 26.47
C ALA A 191 -13.43 -15.44 27.16
N ARG A 192 -14.47 -15.23 27.98
CA ARG A 192 -14.68 -14.00 28.72
C ARG A 192 -14.98 -14.24 30.20
N VAL A 193 -14.36 -13.46 31.07
CA VAL A 193 -14.64 -13.45 32.52
C VAL A 193 -14.95 -12.05 33.00
N TRP A 194 -15.99 -11.89 33.82
CA TRP A 194 -16.33 -10.64 34.50
C TRP A 194 -16.00 -10.76 35.99
N LEU A 195 -15.04 -9.97 36.44
CA LEU A 195 -14.69 -9.82 37.85
C LEU A 195 -15.50 -8.65 38.43
N LEU A 196 -16.72 -8.95 38.87
CA LEU A 196 -17.62 -7.99 39.51
C LEU A 196 -17.33 -8.01 41.02
N ALA A 197 -16.24 -7.36 41.40
CA ALA A 197 -15.76 -7.23 42.78
C ALA A 197 -15.00 -5.90 42.95
N CYS A 198 -14.90 -5.38 44.19
CA CYS A 198 -14.15 -4.15 44.44
C CYS A 198 -12.67 -4.30 44.07
N ASN A 199 -12.11 -3.31 43.38
CA ASN A 199 -10.70 -3.30 43.00
C ASN A 199 -9.86 -2.50 43.99
N VAL A 200 -9.36 -3.19 45.03
CA VAL A 200 -8.52 -2.60 46.07
C VAL A 200 -7.04 -2.76 45.67
N GLU A 201 -6.30 -1.65 45.58
CA GLU A 201 -4.87 -1.63 45.23
C GLU A 201 -4.53 -2.41 43.93
N GLY A 202 -5.42 -2.38 42.94
CA GLY A 202 -5.22 -3.04 41.65
C GLY A 202 -5.30 -4.57 41.67
N ALA A 203 -5.80 -5.18 42.75
CA ALA A 203 -5.89 -6.63 42.88
C ALA A 203 -6.69 -7.29 41.75
N MET A 204 -7.76 -6.66 41.25
CA MET A 204 -8.55 -7.20 40.15
C MET A 204 -7.81 -7.12 38.81
N HIS A 205 -6.94 -6.12 38.60
CA HIS A 205 -6.09 -6.07 37.42
C HIS A 205 -5.04 -7.19 37.42
N ARG A 206 -4.41 -7.47 38.57
CA ARG A 206 -3.49 -8.61 38.71
C ARG A 206 -4.18 -9.95 38.42
N LEU A 207 -5.38 -10.14 38.97
CA LEU A 207 -6.17 -11.34 38.70
C LEU A 207 -6.60 -11.43 37.22
N ALA A 208 -6.90 -10.30 36.57
CA ALA A 208 -7.18 -10.29 35.13
C ALA A 208 -5.96 -10.72 34.32
N ASP A 209 -4.77 -10.23 34.64
CA ASP A 209 -3.52 -10.66 33.98
C ASP A 209 -3.30 -12.17 34.14
N ASP A 210 -3.52 -12.72 35.34
CA ASP A 210 -3.44 -14.16 35.61
C ASP A 210 -4.46 -14.98 34.78
N LEU A 211 -5.68 -14.46 34.58
CA LEU A 211 -6.72 -15.12 33.80
C LEU A 211 -6.42 -15.09 32.29
N LEU A 212 -5.90 -13.96 31.79
CA LEU A 212 -5.44 -13.85 30.41
C LEU A 212 -4.32 -14.86 30.12
N GLN A 213 -3.35 -15.01 31.04
CA GLN A 213 -2.29 -16.02 30.93
C GLN A 213 -2.82 -17.47 30.96
N GLN A 214 -3.97 -17.70 31.60
CA GLN A 214 -4.62 -19.02 31.64
C GLN A 214 -5.45 -19.32 30.37
N GLY A 215 -5.54 -18.38 29.43
CA GLY A 215 -6.23 -18.57 28.15
C GLY A 215 -7.62 -17.93 28.07
N CYS A 216 -8.00 -17.07 29.02
CA CYS A 216 -9.10 -16.14 28.78
C CYS A 216 -8.69 -15.14 27.69
N ARG A 217 -9.61 -14.80 26.78
CA ARG A 217 -9.36 -13.79 25.74
C ARG A 217 -9.61 -12.39 26.26
N THR A 218 -10.65 -12.23 27.07
CA THR A 218 -11.07 -10.92 27.60
C THR A 218 -11.49 -11.04 29.06
N VAL A 219 -11.10 -10.07 29.89
CA VAL A 219 -11.54 -9.96 31.28
C VAL A 219 -12.11 -8.57 31.52
N VAL A 220 -13.29 -8.47 32.14
CA VAL A 220 -13.88 -7.19 32.57
C VAL A 220 -13.70 -7.05 34.06
N VAL A 221 -13.19 -5.91 34.52
CA VAL A 221 -12.87 -5.68 35.94
C VAL A 221 -13.43 -4.36 36.43
N ALA A 222 -13.75 -4.25 37.72
CA ALA A 222 -14.05 -2.97 38.33
C ALA A 222 -12.80 -2.08 38.44
N ARG A 223 -12.97 -0.76 38.33
CA ARG A 223 -11.90 0.25 38.54
C ARG A 223 -11.64 0.55 40.01
N GLY A 224 -12.61 0.26 40.88
CA GLY A 224 -12.60 0.61 42.30
C GLY A 224 -13.78 -0.04 43.01
N ASP A 225 -14.47 0.71 43.86
CA ASP A 225 -15.63 0.20 44.60
C ASP A 225 -16.82 -0.09 43.68
N LEU A 226 -17.46 -1.24 43.92
CA LEU A 226 -18.61 -1.71 43.16
C LEU A 226 -19.68 -2.22 44.13
N SER A 227 -20.88 -1.65 44.07
CA SER A 227 -21.99 -2.08 44.95
C SER A 227 -22.67 -3.34 44.41
N ALA A 228 -23.25 -4.17 45.28
CA ALA A 228 -23.97 -5.37 44.84
C ALA A 228 -25.17 -5.07 43.91
N PRO A 229 -25.97 -4.01 44.12
CA PRO A 229 -26.98 -3.58 43.14
C PRO A 229 -26.38 -3.26 41.77
N ALA A 230 -25.25 -2.54 41.72
CA ALA A 230 -24.53 -2.23 40.48
C ALA A 230 -24.13 -3.50 39.72
N MET A 231 -23.52 -4.46 40.42
CA MET A 231 -23.13 -5.74 39.85
C MET A 231 -24.31 -6.44 39.17
N SER A 232 -25.47 -6.50 39.85
CA SER A 232 -26.67 -7.14 39.29
C SER A 232 -27.24 -6.38 38.09
N SER A 233 -27.19 -5.05 38.12
CA SER A 233 -27.61 -4.18 37.02
C SER A 233 -26.78 -4.42 35.76
N PHE A 234 -25.44 -4.57 35.89
CA PHE A 234 -24.57 -4.89 34.76
C PHE A 234 -24.91 -6.22 34.10
N VAL A 235 -25.06 -7.26 34.92
CA VAL A 235 -25.38 -8.61 34.42
C VAL A 235 -26.69 -8.59 33.65
N ARG A 236 -27.73 -7.92 34.19
CA ARG A 236 -29.03 -7.77 33.53
C ARG A 236 -28.95 -6.95 32.24
N SER A 237 -28.27 -5.81 32.28
CA SER A 237 -28.16 -4.92 31.12
C SER A 237 -27.43 -5.61 29.97
N TRP A 238 -26.36 -6.35 30.27
CA TRP A 238 -25.61 -7.12 29.29
C TRP A 238 -26.43 -8.29 28.73
N ALA A 239 -27.10 -9.07 29.59
CA ALA A 239 -27.97 -10.16 29.17
C ALA A 239 -29.13 -9.68 28.28
N THR A 240 -29.68 -8.51 28.58
CA THR A 240 -30.71 -7.85 27.77
C THR A 240 -30.15 -7.45 26.41
N TRP A 241 -29.00 -6.79 26.38
CA TRP A 241 -28.36 -6.34 25.14
C TRP A 241 -28.00 -7.51 24.21
N ARG A 242 -27.43 -8.61 24.75
CA ARG A 242 -27.11 -9.81 23.96
C ARG A 242 -28.34 -10.45 23.30
N ARG A 243 -29.51 -10.35 23.94
CA ARG A 243 -30.77 -10.85 23.41
C ARG A 243 -31.32 -9.94 22.30
N GLU A 244 -31.20 -8.63 22.47
CA GLU A 244 -31.71 -7.65 21.52
C GLU A 244 -30.83 -7.54 20.26
N PHE A 245 -29.52 -7.78 20.40
CA PHE A 245 -28.53 -7.68 19.33
C PHE A 245 -27.66 -8.96 19.23
N PRO A 246 -28.25 -10.12 18.86
CA PRO A 246 -27.52 -11.38 18.80
C PRO A 246 -26.37 -11.40 17.79
N GLU A 247 -26.43 -10.58 16.75
CA GLU A 247 -25.39 -10.39 15.74
C GLU A 247 -24.20 -9.55 16.22
N LYS A 248 -24.35 -8.81 17.34
CA LYS A 248 -23.34 -7.89 17.87
C LYS A 248 -22.61 -8.41 19.10
N GLN A 249 -22.75 -9.67 19.48
CA GLN A 249 -22.23 -10.19 20.76
C GLN A 249 -20.69 -10.09 20.94
N GLY A 250 -19.94 -9.91 19.85
CA GLY A 250 -18.50 -9.61 19.86
C GLY A 250 -18.15 -8.15 20.15
N GLU A 251 -19.11 -7.23 20.15
CA GLU A 251 -18.91 -5.78 20.29
C GLU A 251 -18.97 -5.32 21.78
N LEU A 252 -18.41 -6.10 22.70
CA LEU A 252 -18.39 -5.77 24.14
C LEU A 252 -17.82 -4.37 24.42
N ALA A 253 -16.72 -4.02 23.75
CA ALA A 253 -16.08 -2.72 23.92
C ALA A 253 -17.00 -1.58 23.46
N HIS A 254 -17.74 -1.78 22.37
CA HIS A 254 -18.74 -0.81 21.90
C HIS A 254 -19.87 -0.64 22.91
N TRP A 255 -20.39 -1.74 23.47
CA TRP A 255 -21.40 -1.69 24.53
C TRP A 255 -20.90 -0.92 25.75
N LEU A 256 -19.73 -1.27 26.29
CA LEU A 256 -19.11 -0.56 27.42
C LEU A 256 -18.84 0.92 27.12
N ALA A 257 -18.47 1.26 25.89
CA ALA A 257 -18.19 2.63 25.46
C ALA A 257 -19.45 3.50 25.33
N THR A 258 -20.60 2.89 25.03
CA THR A 258 -21.88 3.58 24.74
C THR A 258 -22.89 3.53 25.88
N CYS A 259 -22.70 2.66 26.88
CA CYS A 259 -23.59 2.58 28.04
C CYS A 259 -23.80 3.97 28.67
N PRO A 260 -25.05 4.48 28.71
CA PRO A 260 -25.35 5.73 29.39
C PRO A 260 -25.06 5.59 30.88
N SER A 261 -24.64 6.69 31.51
CA SER A 261 -24.39 6.71 32.96
C SER A 261 -25.69 6.37 33.69
N LEU A 262 -25.75 5.17 34.24
CA LEU A 262 -26.81 4.76 35.16
C LEU A 262 -26.40 5.26 36.54
N ALA A 263 -27.23 6.11 37.16
CA ALA A 263 -27.02 6.51 38.54
C ALA A 263 -26.99 5.26 39.44
N GLU A 264 -25.94 5.18 40.27
CA GLU A 264 -25.51 4.02 41.08
C GLU A 264 -25.04 2.80 40.27
N GLY A 265 -23.71 2.63 40.14
CA GLY A 265 -23.13 1.49 39.42
C GLY A 265 -22.98 1.70 37.93
N ASP A 266 -22.20 2.71 37.55
CA ASP A 266 -22.01 3.13 36.16
C ASP A 266 -21.12 2.14 35.38
N ALA A 267 -21.45 1.80 34.12
CA ALA A 267 -20.57 0.98 33.25
C ALA A 267 -19.20 1.64 33.04
N ARG A 268 -19.11 2.96 33.29
CA ARG A 268 -17.83 3.65 33.39
C ARG A 268 -16.95 3.06 34.49
N SER A 269 -17.49 2.49 35.58
CA SER A 269 -16.76 1.86 36.68
C SER A 269 -16.05 0.55 36.31
N LEU A 270 -16.13 0.12 35.05
CA LEU A 270 -15.47 -1.07 34.54
C LEU A 270 -14.32 -0.70 33.58
N SER A 271 -13.25 -1.49 33.61
CA SER A 271 -12.17 -1.51 32.63
C SER A 271 -12.16 -2.85 31.92
N LEU A 272 -11.61 -2.87 30.70
CA LEU A 272 -11.44 -4.07 29.89
C LEU A 272 -9.97 -4.51 29.94
N CYS A 273 -9.71 -5.82 29.97
CA CYS A 273 -8.38 -6.39 29.80
C CYS A 273 -8.40 -7.42 28.67
N GLY A 274 -7.39 -7.43 27.80
CA GLY A 274 -7.19 -8.43 26.76
C GLY A 274 -7.73 -8.05 25.38
N GLU A 275 -8.28 -9.03 24.67
CA GLU A 275 -8.68 -8.89 23.28
C GLU A 275 -9.90 -7.98 23.08
N VAL A 276 -9.83 -7.17 22.01
CA VAL A 276 -10.91 -6.31 21.53
C VAL A 276 -11.03 -6.41 20.01
N ASN A 277 -12.26 -6.35 19.48
CA ASN A 277 -12.48 -6.18 18.06
C ASN A 277 -12.57 -4.70 17.70
N LEU A 278 -11.63 -4.21 16.88
CA LEU A 278 -11.58 -2.81 16.45
C LEU A 278 -12.36 -2.53 15.16
N ASP A 279 -12.57 -3.56 14.33
CA ASP A 279 -13.26 -3.43 13.05
C ASP A 279 -13.91 -4.76 12.62
N GLY A 280 -15.23 -4.75 12.47
CA GLY A 280 -16.02 -5.86 11.93
C GLY A 280 -16.47 -5.66 10.48
N SER A 281 -15.98 -4.62 9.81
CA SER A 281 -16.36 -4.28 8.44
C SER A 281 -15.61 -5.15 7.40
N PRO A 282 -16.02 -5.09 6.12
CA PRO A 282 -15.23 -5.69 5.03
C PRO A 282 -13.78 -5.19 4.94
N SER A 283 -13.47 -4.01 5.50
CA SER A 283 -12.12 -3.42 5.53
C SER A 283 -11.22 -4.01 6.62
N ALA A 284 -11.75 -4.83 7.54
CA ALA A 284 -11.05 -5.29 8.73
C ALA A 284 -9.71 -5.99 8.42
N VAL A 285 -9.65 -6.80 7.37
CA VAL A 285 -8.40 -7.49 6.96
C VAL A 285 -7.31 -6.50 6.56
N TRP A 286 -7.68 -5.43 5.85
CA TRP A 286 -6.74 -4.39 5.39
C TRP A 286 -6.33 -3.44 6.52
N ASN A 287 -7.27 -3.09 7.39
CA ASN A 287 -7.00 -2.33 8.59
C ASN A 287 -6.07 -3.12 9.53
N HIS A 288 -6.26 -4.45 9.65
CA HIS A 288 -5.40 -5.35 10.43
C HIS A 288 -3.99 -5.49 9.84
N LEU A 289 -3.87 -5.51 8.52
CA LEU A 289 -2.55 -5.42 7.87
C LEU A 289 -1.82 -4.14 8.28
N SER A 290 -2.51 -3.00 8.27
CA SER A 290 -1.92 -1.71 8.65
C SER A 290 -1.53 -1.66 10.13
N TRP A 291 -2.37 -2.22 10.99
CA TRP A 291 -2.04 -2.45 12.40
C TRP A 291 -0.77 -3.29 12.53
N THR A 292 -0.69 -4.44 11.85
CA THR A 292 0.46 -5.35 11.95
C THR A 292 1.76 -4.68 11.48
N LEU A 293 1.70 -3.92 10.37
CA LEU A 293 2.83 -3.14 9.86
C LEU A 293 3.29 -2.05 10.85
N ALA A 294 2.38 -1.38 11.53
CA ALA A 294 2.71 -0.36 12.53
C ALA A 294 3.46 -0.92 13.76
N HIS A 295 3.37 -2.24 13.99
CA HIS A 295 4.03 -2.94 15.09
C HIS A 295 5.37 -3.59 14.69
N ASP A 296 5.90 -3.28 13.50
CA ASP A 296 7.09 -3.92 12.91
C ASP A 296 7.01 -5.46 12.88
N ALA A 297 5.80 -6.00 13.01
CA ALA A 297 5.55 -7.42 12.92
C ALA A 297 5.50 -7.82 11.45
N ARG A 298 6.07 -8.98 11.11
CA ARG A 298 5.90 -9.52 9.77
C ARG A 298 4.40 -9.79 9.55
N PRO A 299 3.80 -9.27 8.47
CA PRO A 299 2.43 -9.61 8.17
C PRO A 299 2.27 -11.13 8.09
N HIS A 300 1.18 -11.64 8.65
CA HIS A 300 0.83 -13.05 8.50
C HIS A 300 0.73 -13.40 7.01
N ARG A 301 1.11 -14.64 6.63
CA ARG A 301 1.03 -15.16 5.25
C ARG A 301 -0.37 -15.06 4.59
N SER A 302 -1.39 -14.75 5.37
CA SER A 302 -2.79 -14.57 4.95
C SER A 302 -3.15 -13.13 4.57
N ALA A 303 -2.21 -12.17 4.65
CA ALA A 303 -2.45 -10.82 4.16
C ALA A 303 -2.76 -10.83 2.65
N PRO A 304 -3.72 -10.03 2.15
CA PRO A 304 -3.97 -9.95 0.72
C PRO A 304 -2.75 -9.32 0.03
N GLU A 305 -2.07 -10.08 -0.83
CA GLU A 305 -0.95 -9.58 -1.62
C GLU A 305 -1.46 -8.98 -2.94
N LEU A 306 -1.20 -7.69 -3.12
CA LEU A 306 -1.41 -6.99 -4.39
C LEU A 306 -0.06 -6.89 -5.12
N GLY A 307 0.00 -7.38 -6.35
CA GLY A 307 1.22 -7.46 -7.14
C GLY A 307 0.94 -7.70 -8.62
N ASP A 308 1.99 -8.02 -9.38
CA ASP A 308 1.90 -8.19 -10.84
C ASP A 308 0.85 -9.23 -11.27
N GLU A 309 0.60 -10.24 -10.43
CA GLU A 309 -0.34 -11.33 -10.69
C GLU A 309 -1.79 -11.02 -10.27
N THR A 310 -2.05 -9.84 -9.69
CA THR A 310 -3.41 -9.43 -9.31
C THR A 310 -4.34 -9.45 -10.52
N CYS A 311 -5.52 -10.05 -10.33
CA CYS A 311 -6.58 -10.10 -11.34
C CYS A 311 -7.50 -8.88 -11.25
N ALA A 312 -8.29 -8.63 -12.31
CA ALA A 312 -9.19 -7.48 -12.35
C ALA A 312 -10.23 -7.48 -11.23
N GLU A 313 -10.73 -8.67 -10.82
CA GLU A 313 -11.68 -8.80 -9.72
C GLU A 313 -11.07 -8.41 -8.38
N ALA A 314 -9.88 -8.94 -8.07
CA ALA A 314 -9.16 -8.59 -6.84
C ALA A 314 -8.80 -7.09 -6.80
N PHE A 315 -8.39 -6.51 -7.94
CA PHE A 315 -8.17 -5.07 -8.05
C PHE A 315 -9.45 -4.25 -7.76
N ALA A 316 -10.60 -4.66 -8.33
CA ALA A 316 -11.87 -3.98 -8.10
C ALA A 316 -12.33 -4.09 -6.64
N GLN A 317 -12.18 -5.26 -6.01
CA GLN A 317 -12.47 -5.46 -4.59
C GLN A 317 -11.59 -4.57 -3.72
N ALA A 318 -10.29 -4.51 -3.98
CA ALA A 318 -9.37 -3.64 -3.24
C ALA A 318 -9.67 -2.14 -3.45
N CYS A 319 -10.09 -1.73 -4.65
CA CYS A 319 -10.59 -0.37 -4.89
C CYS A 319 -11.86 -0.05 -4.08
N ALA A 320 -12.79 -1.00 -3.96
CA ALA A 320 -14.00 -0.84 -3.16
C ALA A 320 -13.66 -0.69 -1.66
N ILE A 321 -12.67 -1.45 -1.16
CA ILE A 321 -12.15 -1.28 0.20
C ILE A 321 -11.53 0.11 0.35
N PHE A 322 -10.67 0.55 -0.57
CA PHE A 322 -10.04 1.87 -0.47
C PHE A 322 -11.05 3.01 -0.34
N ASP A 323 -12.16 2.93 -1.09
CA ASP A 323 -13.24 3.93 -1.05
C ASP A 323 -14.21 3.77 0.14
N ALA A 324 -14.20 2.61 0.82
CA ALA A 324 -15.11 2.34 1.92
C ALA A 324 -14.83 3.30 3.10
N PRO A 325 -15.86 3.91 3.72
CA PRO A 325 -15.67 4.86 4.81
C PRO A 325 -15.00 4.24 6.05
N GLN A 326 -15.17 2.93 6.26
CA GLN A 326 -14.61 2.18 7.39
C GLN A 326 -13.10 1.95 7.28
N THR A 327 -12.52 2.07 6.08
CA THR A 327 -11.08 1.92 5.86
C THR A 327 -10.33 3.03 6.60
N TRP A 328 -9.30 2.67 7.34
CA TRP A 328 -8.48 3.63 8.09
C TRP A 328 -7.68 4.51 7.13
N ASP A 329 -7.40 5.76 7.49
CA ASP A 329 -6.62 6.65 6.61
C ASP A 329 -5.19 6.14 6.45
N ILE A 330 -4.60 5.58 7.52
CA ILE A 330 -3.29 4.90 7.44
C ILE A 330 -3.35 3.69 6.48
N THR A 331 -4.47 2.98 6.42
CA THR A 331 -4.67 1.88 5.47
C THR A 331 -4.78 2.41 4.05
N ARG A 332 -5.48 3.53 3.84
CA ARG A 332 -5.52 4.20 2.53
C ARG A 332 -4.13 4.69 2.10
N GLN A 333 -3.32 5.23 3.01
CA GLN A 333 -1.95 5.66 2.72
C GLN A 333 -1.07 4.50 2.24
N HIS A 334 -1.26 3.30 2.77
CA HIS A 334 -0.51 2.11 2.33
C HIS A 334 -1.09 1.47 1.06
N LEU A 335 -2.41 1.35 0.96
CA LEU A 335 -3.10 0.68 -0.14
C LEU A 335 -3.12 1.52 -1.42
N GLY A 336 -3.29 2.84 -1.29
CA GLY A 336 -3.44 3.77 -2.41
C GLY A 336 -2.31 3.71 -3.45
N PRO A 337 -1.02 3.77 -3.06
CA PRO A 337 0.09 3.67 -3.99
C PRO A 337 0.10 2.37 -4.79
N GLN A 338 -0.23 1.24 -4.16
CA GLN A 338 -0.32 -0.06 -4.82
C GLN A 338 -1.48 -0.11 -5.82
N LEU A 339 -2.65 0.41 -5.42
CA LEU A 339 -3.81 0.51 -6.31
C LEU A 339 -3.55 1.43 -7.49
N LEU A 340 -2.87 2.57 -7.28
CA LEU A 340 -2.53 3.48 -8.35
C LEU A 340 -1.61 2.82 -9.38
N TRP A 341 -0.64 2.04 -8.92
CA TRP A 341 0.23 1.25 -9.80
C TRP A 341 -0.55 0.14 -10.55
N LEU A 342 -1.42 -0.60 -9.86
CA LEU A 342 -2.27 -1.63 -10.49
C LEU A 342 -3.29 -1.06 -11.48
N ALA A 343 -3.74 0.17 -11.27
CA ALA A 343 -4.71 0.83 -12.15
C ALA A 343 -4.17 1.00 -13.57
N GLU A 344 -2.85 1.12 -13.76
CA GLU A 344 -2.23 1.10 -15.10
C GLU A 344 -2.59 -0.17 -15.88
N LYS A 345 -2.61 -1.32 -15.21
CA LYS A 345 -2.92 -2.62 -15.84
C LYS A 345 -4.42 -2.84 -16.01
N HIS A 346 -5.23 -2.37 -15.07
CA HIS A 346 -6.63 -2.78 -14.94
C HIS A 346 -7.65 -1.72 -15.32
N ASP A 347 -7.41 -0.44 -15.04
CA ASP A 347 -8.40 0.63 -15.20
C ASP A 347 -7.75 2.03 -15.20
N HIS A 348 -7.56 2.60 -16.39
CA HIS A 348 -6.98 3.94 -16.56
C HIS A 348 -7.89 5.07 -16.06
N GLU A 349 -9.23 4.90 -16.06
CA GLU A 349 -10.14 5.90 -15.50
C GLU A 349 -9.97 5.95 -13.98
N ARG A 350 -9.87 4.77 -13.36
CA ARG A 350 -9.59 4.66 -11.93
C ARG A 350 -8.22 5.24 -11.56
N MET A 351 -7.21 5.12 -12.42
CA MET A 351 -5.91 5.74 -12.22
C MET A 351 -6.03 7.27 -12.03
N ALA A 352 -6.86 7.95 -12.83
CA ALA A 352 -7.08 9.38 -12.71
C ALA A 352 -7.76 9.75 -11.38
N VAL A 353 -8.76 8.97 -10.95
CA VAL A 353 -9.45 9.17 -9.66
C VAL A 353 -8.50 8.95 -8.48
N LEU A 354 -7.72 7.87 -8.50
CA LEU A 354 -6.76 7.55 -7.43
C LEU A 354 -5.66 8.62 -7.34
N GLN A 355 -5.17 9.12 -8.47
CA GLN A 355 -4.18 10.20 -8.48
C GLN A 355 -4.70 11.45 -7.76
N GLN A 356 -5.97 11.83 -7.98
CA GLN A 356 -6.58 12.98 -7.31
C GLN A 356 -6.75 12.78 -5.80
N LYS A 357 -6.90 11.54 -5.34
CA LYS A 357 -7.01 11.21 -3.91
C LYS A 357 -5.66 11.16 -3.19
N LEU A 358 -4.55 11.01 -3.92
CA LEU A 358 -3.20 10.84 -3.37
C LEU A 358 -2.32 12.09 -3.50
N ILE A 359 -2.89 13.27 -3.79
CA ILE A 359 -2.17 14.50 -4.19
C ILE A 359 -1.10 14.96 -3.18
N GLU A 360 -1.25 14.65 -1.89
CA GLU A 360 -0.25 14.93 -0.85
C GLU A 360 0.48 13.65 -0.45
N PRO A 361 1.66 13.35 -1.05
CA PRO A 361 2.35 12.11 -0.75
C PRO A 361 3.10 12.21 0.58
N ASP A 362 2.65 11.43 1.57
CA ASP A 362 3.33 11.30 2.88
C ASP A 362 4.47 10.28 2.87
N SER A 363 4.65 9.54 1.76
CA SER A 363 5.65 8.45 1.66
C SER A 363 6.37 8.40 0.31
N PRO A 364 7.60 7.85 0.26
CA PRO A 364 8.30 7.56 -1.00
C PRO A 364 7.49 6.67 -1.95
N GLN A 365 6.78 5.67 -1.43
CA GLN A 365 5.95 4.76 -2.24
C GLN A 365 4.83 5.54 -2.96
N ALA A 366 4.16 6.47 -2.25
CA ALA A 366 3.16 7.35 -2.84
C ALA A 366 3.77 8.27 -3.90
N CYS A 367 4.93 8.89 -3.62
CA CYS A 367 5.66 9.70 -4.59
C CYS A 367 5.97 8.92 -5.86
N HIS A 368 6.48 7.69 -5.74
CA HIS A 368 6.80 6.87 -6.90
C HIS A 368 5.55 6.51 -7.72
N ALA A 369 4.46 6.10 -7.06
CA ALA A 369 3.21 5.76 -7.75
C ALA A 369 2.62 6.97 -8.50
N LEU A 370 2.64 8.15 -7.89
CA LEU A 370 2.23 9.41 -8.54
C LEU A 370 3.14 9.78 -9.71
N ALA A 371 4.45 9.56 -9.59
CA ALA A 371 5.39 9.78 -10.68
C ALA A 371 5.10 8.85 -11.88
N SER A 372 4.84 7.56 -11.61
CA SER A 372 4.43 6.60 -12.65
C SER A 372 3.13 7.01 -13.34
N ALA A 373 2.11 7.41 -12.57
CA ALA A 373 0.84 7.90 -13.13
C ALA A 373 1.03 9.17 -13.96
N ALA A 374 1.79 10.15 -13.46
CA ALA A 374 2.10 11.38 -14.18
C ALA A 374 2.79 11.12 -15.53
N ARG A 375 3.73 10.16 -15.57
CA ARG A 375 4.36 9.70 -16.83
C ARG A 375 3.32 9.19 -17.83
N ARG A 376 2.36 8.36 -17.37
CA ARG A 376 1.30 7.79 -18.23
C ARG A 376 0.36 8.84 -18.81
N PHE A 377 0.17 9.95 -18.10
CA PHE A 377 -0.59 11.09 -18.60
C PHE A 377 0.26 12.14 -19.35
N GLY A 378 1.54 11.85 -19.64
CA GLY A 378 2.46 12.80 -20.30
C GLY A 378 2.78 14.06 -19.49
N ARG A 379 2.49 14.05 -18.18
CA ARG A 379 2.75 15.15 -17.25
C ARG A 379 4.14 15.03 -16.66
N TYR A 380 5.16 15.12 -17.51
CA TYR A 380 6.55 14.84 -17.15
C TYR A 380 7.14 15.81 -16.10
N ALA A 381 6.68 17.08 -16.05
CA ALA A 381 7.10 18.01 -15.00
C ALA A 381 6.55 17.59 -13.61
N GLU A 382 5.29 17.15 -13.54
CA GLU A 382 4.72 16.56 -12.32
C GLU A 382 5.48 15.29 -11.91
N MET A 383 5.82 14.43 -12.87
CA MET A 383 6.66 13.25 -12.63
C MET A 383 8.00 13.65 -11.99
N ALA A 384 8.70 14.65 -12.53
CA ALA A 384 9.97 15.13 -11.98
C ALA A 384 9.82 15.64 -10.54
N CYS A 385 8.78 16.42 -10.25
CA CYS A 385 8.49 16.94 -8.91
C CYS A 385 8.23 15.80 -7.89
N HIS A 386 7.45 14.79 -8.27
CA HIS A 386 7.20 13.63 -7.41
C HIS A 386 8.47 12.79 -7.18
N LEU A 387 9.30 12.59 -8.20
CA LEU A 387 10.59 11.91 -8.03
C LEU A 387 11.52 12.70 -7.09
N ALA A 388 11.58 14.02 -7.21
CA ALA A 388 12.39 14.88 -6.34
C ALA A 388 11.94 14.79 -4.88
N ARG A 389 10.63 14.85 -4.63
CA ARG A 389 10.04 14.74 -3.29
C ARG A 389 10.34 13.37 -2.66
N GLY A 390 10.14 12.29 -3.40
CA GLY A 390 10.31 10.93 -2.90
C GLY A 390 11.77 10.51 -2.68
N LEU A 391 12.73 11.09 -3.43
CA LEU A 391 14.16 10.87 -3.22
C LEU A 391 14.69 11.57 -1.96
N LYS A 392 14.18 12.77 -1.64
CA LYS A 392 14.67 13.60 -0.52
C LYS A 392 14.85 12.89 0.84
N PRO A 393 13.92 12.04 1.32
CA PRO A 393 14.10 11.34 2.60
C PRO A 393 14.95 10.06 2.50
N LEU A 394 15.36 9.63 1.30
CA LEU A 394 16.01 8.34 1.09
C LEU A 394 17.54 8.44 1.11
N HIS A 395 18.18 7.44 1.71
CA HIS A 395 19.61 7.22 1.53
C HIS A 395 19.89 6.75 0.10
N SER A 396 20.95 7.29 -0.51
CA SER A 396 21.22 7.15 -1.94
C SER A 396 21.50 5.71 -2.41
N ASP A 397 21.87 4.80 -1.51
CA ASP A 397 22.30 3.43 -1.80
C ASP A 397 21.28 2.34 -1.45
N THR A 398 20.00 2.70 -1.23
CA THR A 398 18.94 1.74 -0.87
C THR A 398 18.20 1.16 -2.09
N PRO A 399 17.56 -0.03 -1.98
CA PRO A 399 16.69 -0.57 -3.02
C PRO A 399 15.53 0.36 -3.38
N GLN A 400 14.99 1.08 -2.38
CA GLN A 400 13.94 2.07 -2.59
C GLN A 400 14.45 3.24 -3.45
N ALA A 401 15.64 3.77 -3.18
CA ALA A 401 16.25 4.79 -4.02
C ALA A 401 16.50 4.29 -5.46
N ALA A 402 16.85 3.02 -5.65
CA ALA A 402 17.03 2.44 -6.98
C ALA A 402 15.75 2.56 -7.84
N VAL A 403 14.57 2.35 -7.27
CA VAL A 403 13.29 2.48 -7.99
C VAL A 403 13.15 3.91 -8.55
N PHE A 404 13.50 4.92 -7.77
CA PHE A 404 13.48 6.32 -8.21
C PHE A 404 14.53 6.61 -9.28
N TRP A 405 15.77 6.12 -9.12
CA TRP A 405 16.83 6.32 -10.11
C TRP A 405 16.48 5.69 -11.47
N GLY A 406 15.85 4.52 -11.47
CA GLY A 406 15.34 3.89 -12.68
C GLY A 406 14.22 4.69 -13.36
N SER A 407 13.27 5.21 -12.58
CA SER A 407 12.20 6.08 -13.10
C SER A 407 12.73 7.42 -13.61
N LEU A 408 13.74 7.98 -12.96
CA LEU A 408 14.43 9.18 -13.41
C LEU A 408 15.22 8.95 -14.70
N ALA A 409 15.92 7.81 -14.83
CA ALA A 409 16.60 7.44 -16.07
C ALA A 409 15.63 7.37 -17.26
N ASN A 410 14.45 6.77 -17.06
CA ASN A 410 13.39 6.77 -18.08
C ASN A 410 12.95 8.18 -18.47
N LEU A 411 12.64 9.04 -17.50
CA LEU A 411 12.25 10.44 -17.75
C LEU A 411 13.33 11.19 -18.56
N LEU A 412 14.60 11.05 -18.18
CA LEU A 412 15.71 11.73 -18.84
C LEU A 412 15.94 11.21 -20.26
N ILE A 413 15.74 9.91 -20.53
CA ILE A 413 15.78 9.36 -21.88
C ILE A 413 14.61 9.89 -22.73
N ASP A 414 13.41 9.96 -22.14
CA ASP A 414 12.20 10.47 -22.81
C ASP A 414 12.35 11.98 -23.14
N MET A 415 13.08 12.75 -22.31
CA MET A 415 13.42 14.16 -22.54
C MET A 415 14.69 14.38 -23.38
N ASP A 416 15.26 13.33 -23.97
CA ASP A 416 16.50 13.39 -24.76
C ASP A 416 17.67 14.06 -24.01
N LEU A 417 17.89 13.67 -22.76
CA LEU A 417 18.98 14.12 -21.89
C LEU A 417 19.90 12.94 -21.53
N PRO A 418 20.64 12.38 -22.51
CA PRO A 418 21.33 11.10 -22.35
C PRO A 418 22.43 11.08 -21.29
N ASP A 419 23.14 12.19 -21.08
CA ASP A 419 24.26 12.21 -20.12
C ASP A 419 23.73 12.30 -18.68
N ALA A 420 22.69 13.11 -18.45
CA ALA A 420 21.96 13.09 -17.19
C ALA A 420 21.34 11.71 -16.92
N ALA A 421 20.78 11.06 -17.94
CA ALA A 421 20.26 9.69 -17.82
C ALA A 421 21.36 8.69 -17.46
N ALA A 422 22.56 8.82 -18.06
CA ALA A 422 23.72 8.00 -17.73
C ALA A 422 24.13 8.17 -16.26
N SER A 423 24.13 9.40 -15.73
CA SER A 423 24.40 9.65 -14.31
C SER A 423 23.35 9.04 -13.40
N ALA A 424 22.06 9.08 -13.77
CA ALA A 424 21.00 8.40 -13.01
C ALA A 424 21.20 6.87 -12.99
N ILE A 425 21.59 6.28 -14.13
CA ILE A 425 21.89 4.85 -14.24
C ILE A 425 23.12 4.46 -13.38
N GLU A 426 24.13 5.33 -13.31
CA GLU A 426 25.31 5.13 -12.47
C GLU A 426 24.90 5.12 -10.99
N ARG A 427 24.08 6.08 -10.54
CA ARG A 427 23.51 6.12 -9.19
C ARG A 427 22.72 4.86 -8.86
N HIS A 428 21.89 4.40 -9.79
CA HIS A 428 21.19 3.11 -9.67
C HIS A 428 22.16 1.92 -9.54
N GLY A 429 23.34 1.98 -10.15
CA GLY A 429 24.40 0.97 -10.05
C GLY A 429 25.02 0.86 -8.64
N PHE A 430 25.01 1.94 -7.86
CA PHE A 430 25.55 1.97 -6.50
C PHE A 430 24.57 1.48 -5.42
N CYS A 431 23.30 1.26 -5.75
CA CYS A 431 22.31 0.75 -4.81
C CYS A 431 22.60 -0.69 -4.39
N ARG A 432 22.40 -0.99 -3.10
CA ARG A 432 22.63 -2.31 -2.50
C ARG A 432 21.32 -3.09 -2.48
N TYR A 433 21.34 -4.32 -2.99
CA TYR A 433 20.17 -5.19 -3.03
C TYR A 433 20.27 -6.31 -1.98
N PRO A 434 19.16 -6.66 -1.29
CA PRO A 434 19.13 -7.73 -0.30
C PRO A 434 19.51 -9.10 -0.86
N THR A 435 19.13 -9.38 -2.12
CA THR A 435 19.33 -10.68 -2.75
C THR A 435 20.08 -10.61 -4.08
N ALA A 436 20.73 -11.73 -4.46
CA ALA A 436 21.37 -11.87 -5.77
C ALA A 436 20.36 -11.82 -6.92
N GLU A 437 19.13 -12.29 -6.70
CA GLU A 437 18.05 -12.25 -7.68
C GLU A 437 17.60 -10.81 -7.97
N GLU A 438 17.38 -10.00 -6.93
CA GLU A 438 17.06 -8.58 -7.07
C GLU A 438 18.20 -7.82 -7.78
N SER A 439 19.45 -8.09 -7.41
CA SER A 439 20.62 -7.50 -8.07
C SER A 439 20.69 -7.88 -9.56
N SER A 440 20.41 -9.13 -9.90
CA SER A 440 20.35 -9.61 -11.29
C SER A 440 19.21 -8.94 -12.07
N SER A 441 18.02 -8.84 -11.45
CA SER A 441 16.88 -8.15 -12.05
C SER A 441 17.15 -6.66 -12.29
N ALA A 442 17.86 -6.02 -11.37
CA ALA A 442 18.31 -4.63 -11.51
C ALA A 442 19.33 -4.45 -12.64
N GLU A 443 20.32 -5.34 -12.78
CA GLU A 443 21.26 -5.32 -13.92
C GLU A 443 20.54 -5.50 -15.25
N PHE A 444 19.58 -6.42 -15.32
CA PHE A 444 18.77 -6.64 -16.52
C PHE A 444 18.04 -5.37 -16.95
N LYS A 445 17.49 -4.59 -16.00
CA LYS A 445 16.86 -3.28 -16.27
C LYS A 445 17.89 -2.23 -16.70
N ARG A 446 19.06 -2.17 -16.07
CA ARG A 446 20.13 -1.22 -16.45
C ARG A 446 20.59 -1.38 -17.89
N LEU A 447 20.72 -2.62 -18.38
CA LEU A 447 21.13 -2.87 -19.77
C LEU A 447 20.13 -2.31 -20.79
N ASP A 448 18.84 -2.27 -20.43
CA ASP A 448 17.80 -1.65 -21.24
C ASP A 448 17.98 -0.13 -21.30
N TRP A 449 18.17 0.52 -20.16
CA TRP A 449 18.39 1.97 -20.11
C TRP A 449 19.69 2.38 -20.79
N GLN A 450 20.78 1.62 -20.57
CA GLN A 450 22.06 1.85 -21.23
C GLN A 450 21.93 1.80 -22.75
N SER A 451 21.17 0.84 -23.29
CA SER A 451 21.00 0.74 -24.73
C SER A 451 20.31 1.97 -25.32
N ARG A 452 19.25 2.44 -24.67
CA ARG A 452 18.50 3.65 -25.07
C ARG A 452 19.33 4.92 -24.90
N VAL A 453 20.12 5.03 -23.83
CA VAL A 453 21.07 6.15 -23.65
C VAL A 453 22.11 6.16 -24.76
N PHE A 454 22.71 5.02 -25.09
CA PHE A 454 23.67 4.93 -26.19
C PHE A 454 23.03 5.31 -27.53
N ALA A 455 21.78 4.91 -27.77
CA ALA A 455 21.05 5.33 -28.95
C ALA A 455 20.83 6.85 -28.99
N ARG A 456 20.44 7.47 -27.87
CA ARG A 456 20.32 8.95 -27.75
C ARG A 456 21.65 9.70 -27.90
N GLN A 457 22.78 9.03 -27.68
CA GLN A 457 24.13 9.58 -27.91
C GLN A 457 24.67 9.35 -29.33
N GLY A 458 23.90 8.70 -30.23
CA GLY A 458 24.38 8.32 -31.56
C GLY A 458 25.40 7.17 -31.56
N LYS A 459 25.48 6.42 -30.46
CA LYS A 459 26.40 5.27 -30.25
C LYS A 459 25.66 3.94 -30.41
N ILE A 460 24.93 3.76 -31.50
CA ILE A 460 24.02 2.63 -31.71
C ILE A 460 24.70 1.27 -31.55
N THR A 461 25.92 1.10 -32.09
CA THR A 461 26.69 -0.15 -31.90
C THR A 461 26.88 -0.53 -30.43
N SER A 462 27.09 0.46 -29.55
CA SER A 462 27.21 0.23 -28.09
C SER A 462 25.87 -0.14 -27.49
N GLY A 463 24.78 0.46 -27.97
CA GLY A 463 23.41 0.07 -27.62
C GLY A 463 23.09 -1.37 -28.01
N CYS A 464 23.47 -1.81 -29.22
CA CYS A 464 23.33 -3.19 -29.64
C CYS A 464 24.12 -4.15 -28.73
N ASN A 465 25.34 -3.78 -28.32
CA ASN A 465 26.13 -4.60 -27.38
C ASN A 465 25.43 -4.78 -26.02
N ALA A 466 24.83 -3.72 -25.47
CA ALA A 466 24.06 -3.80 -24.23
C ALA A 466 22.85 -4.74 -24.38
N LEU A 467 22.12 -4.66 -25.49
CA LEU A 467 20.98 -5.54 -25.79
C LEU A 467 21.40 -6.99 -26.01
N ARG A 468 22.53 -7.25 -26.68
CA ARG A 468 23.10 -8.59 -26.81
C ARG A 468 23.45 -9.18 -25.43
N LYS A 469 24.05 -8.39 -24.54
CA LYS A 469 24.33 -8.80 -23.16
C LYS A 469 23.03 -9.12 -22.41
N LYS A 470 22.01 -8.25 -22.55
CA LYS A 470 20.68 -8.43 -21.93
C LYS A 470 20.01 -9.72 -22.40
N ARG A 471 19.99 -9.98 -23.71
CA ARG A 471 19.37 -11.16 -24.33
C ARG A 471 20.03 -12.49 -23.91
N ARG A 472 21.30 -12.45 -23.51
CA ARG A 472 22.04 -13.64 -22.99
C ARG A 472 21.75 -13.95 -21.53
N GLN A 473 21.11 -13.05 -20.78
CA GLN A 473 20.82 -13.29 -19.37
C GLN A 473 19.63 -14.25 -19.20
N PRO A 474 19.72 -15.25 -18.31
CA PRO A 474 18.60 -16.15 -18.03
C PRO A 474 17.53 -15.39 -17.22
N LYS A 475 16.40 -15.09 -17.84
CA LYS A 475 15.22 -14.52 -17.17
C LYS A 475 13.95 -15.19 -17.67
N ALA A 476 12.93 -15.26 -16.82
CA ALA A 476 11.61 -15.79 -17.21
C ALA A 476 10.96 -14.87 -18.25
N GLY A 477 10.89 -15.32 -19.50
CA GLY A 477 10.32 -14.58 -20.63
C GLY A 477 10.70 -15.22 -21.96
N ASP A 478 10.01 -14.84 -23.04
CA ASP A 478 10.27 -15.38 -24.39
C ASP A 478 11.36 -14.62 -25.17
N GLY A 479 11.99 -13.61 -24.56
CA GLY A 479 13.09 -12.82 -25.14
C GLY A 479 12.69 -11.93 -26.32
N GLN A 480 11.39 -11.81 -26.62
CA GLN A 480 10.92 -11.10 -27.82
C GLN A 480 11.09 -9.59 -27.74
N ARG A 481 11.01 -8.98 -26.55
CA ARG A 481 11.26 -7.54 -26.38
C ARG A 481 12.72 -7.17 -26.63
N GLU A 482 13.64 -7.99 -26.15
CA GLU A 482 15.08 -7.84 -26.41
C GLU A 482 15.40 -8.01 -27.90
N LEU A 483 14.77 -9.00 -28.57
CA LEU A 483 14.87 -9.20 -30.01
C LEU A 483 14.36 -7.98 -30.79
N ALA A 484 13.17 -7.48 -30.46
CA ALA A 484 12.59 -6.30 -31.10
C ALA A 484 13.47 -5.05 -30.95
N ALA A 485 13.95 -4.77 -29.73
CA ALA A 485 14.84 -3.63 -29.49
C ALA A 485 16.16 -3.75 -30.25
N LEU A 486 16.74 -4.95 -30.32
CA LEU A 486 18.00 -5.18 -31.04
C LEU A 486 17.81 -4.98 -32.55
N LEU A 487 16.77 -5.56 -33.15
CA LEU A 487 16.44 -5.36 -34.56
C LEU A 487 16.20 -3.88 -34.86
N TYR A 488 15.48 -3.16 -33.97
CA TYR A 488 15.21 -1.73 -34.13
C TYR A 488 16.51 -0.91 -34.18
N HIS A 489 17.45 -1.16 -33.28
CA HIS A 489 18.75 -0.48 -33.28
C HIS A 489 19.58 -0.83 -34.52
N CYS A 490 19.65 -2.11 -34.90
CA CYS A 490 20.39 -2.53 -36.08
C CYS A 490 19.83 -1.88 -37.36
N ALA A 491 18.50 -1.81 -37.50
CA ALA A 491 17.85 -1.14 -38.63
C ALA A 491 18.23 0.34 -38.76
N TRP A 492 18.36 1.05 -37.64
CA TRP A 492 18.82 2.44 -37.65
C TRP A 492 20.30 2.57 -38.03
N GLU A 493 21.17 1.68 -37.55
CA GLU A 493 22.60 1.74 -37.87
C GLU A 493 22.88 1.61 -39.38
N LEU A 494 22.02 0.90 -40.14
CA LEU A 494 22.15 0.74 -41.60
C LEU A 494 22.12 2.07 -42.36
N TRP A 495 21.54 3.13 -41.80
CA TRP A 495 21.57 4.47 -42.42
C TRP A 495 22.96 5.14 -42.35
N LYS A 496 23.85 4.62 -41.51
CA LYS A 496 25.22 5.11 -41.32
C LYS A 496 26.25 4.17 -41.94
N ASP A 497 26.11 2.87 -41.69
CA ASP A 497 27.05 1.83 -42.13
C ASP A 497 26.33 0.48 -42.33
N ASP A 498 26.65 -0.20 -43.43
CA ASP A 498 26.14 -1.54 -43.75
C ASP A 498 26.79 -2.66 -42.92
N GLY A 499 27.74 -2.34 -42.04
CA GLY A 499 28.46 -3.32 -41.20
C GLY A 499 27.59 -4.24 -40.32
N LEU A 500 26.32 -3.91 -40.08
CA LEU A 500 25.37 -4.76 -39.34
C LEU A 500 24.31 -5.43 -40.25
N ARG A 501 24.47 -5.41 -41.58
CA ARG A 501 23.45 -5.91 -42.51
C ARG A 501 23.10 -7.38 -42.28
N ASP A 502 24.09 -8.26 -42.25
CA ASP A 502 23.88 -9.71 -42.07
C ASP A 502 23.16 -10.03 -40.74
N GLU A 503 23.51 -9.33 -39.66
CA GLU A 503 22.85 -9.50 -38.36
C GLU A 503 21.41 -8.97 -38.41
N THR A 504 21.19 -7.82 -39.08
CA THR A 504 19.85 -7.23 -39.24
C THR A 504 18.93 -8.19 -39.99
N ASP A 505 19.40 -8.74 -41.11
CA ASP A 505 18.63 -9.68 -41.94
C ASP A 505 18.32 -10.97 -41.14
N GLY A 506 19.30 -11.51 -40.40
CA GLY A 506 19.09 -12.69 -39.55
C GLY A 506 18.09 -12.46 -38.40
N LEU A 507 18.11 -11.26 -37.78
CA LEU A 507 17.13 -10.88 -36.76
C LEU A 507 15.73 -10.68 -37.38
N ALA A 508 15.64 -10.06 -38.55
CA ALA A 508 14.37 -9.86 -39.27
C ALA A 508 13.72 -11.21 -39.62
N ASP A 509 14.50 -12.20 -40.07
CA ASP A 509 14.02 -13.57 -40.34
C ASP A 509 13.48 -14.27 -39.08
N GLU A 510 14.13 -14.06 -37.93
CA GLU A 510 13.64 -14.55 -36.64
C GLU A 510 12.28 -13.91 -36.29
N VAL A 511 12.16 -12.59 -36.44
CA VAL A 511 10.91 -11.86 -36.19
C VAL A 511 9.80 -12.29 -37.15
N LEU A 512 10.09 -12.44 -38.44
CA LEU A 512 9.12 -12.92 -39.44
C LEU A 512 8.56 -14.29 -39.08
N ARG A 513 9.41 -15.24 -38.68
CA ARG A 513 8.96 -16.58 -38.25
C ARG A 513 8.04 -16.54 -37.03
N LEU A 514 8.32 -15.66 -36.07
CA LEU A 514 7.48 -15.48 -34.88
C LEU A 514 6.10 -14.87 -35.22
N LEU A 515 6.06 -13.94 -36.18
CA LEU A 515 4.85 -13.23 -36.56
C LEU A 515 3.94 -14.02 -37.51
N GLN A 516 4.50 -14.88 -38.39
CA GLN A 516 3.73 -15.67 -39.37
C GLN A 516 2.66 -16.60 -38.77
N GLY A 517 2.80 -16.99 -37.49
CA GLY A 517 1.81 -17.81 -36.77
C GLY A 517 0.80 -17.01 -35.93
N THR A 518 0.85 -15.67 -35.93
CA THR A 518 0.03 -14.82 -35.06
C THR A 518 -1.22 -14.33 -35.78
N PRO A 519 -2.45 -14.69 -35.33
CA PRO A 519 -3.68 -14.25 -35.99
C PRO A 519 -3.83 -12.72 -35.94
N THR A 520 -4.12 -12.12 -37.09
CA THR A 520 -4.40 -10.68 -37.23
C THR A 520 -5.75 -10.27 -36.63
N GLU A 521 -6.59 -11.22 -36.20
CA GLU A 521 -7.96 -10.94 -35.71
C GLU A 521 -8.17 -11.17 -34.20
N LYS A 522 -7.33 -11.99 -33.53
CA LYS A 522 -7.52 -12.26 -32.09
C LYS A 522 -7.04 -11.10 -31.21
N PRO A 523 -7.69 -10.80 -30.08
CA PRO A 523 -7.15 -9.90 -29.09
C PRO A 523 -5.80 -10.46 -28.63
N VAL A 524 -4.73 -9.71 -28.84
CA VAL A 524 -3.42 -10.04 -28.24
C VAL A 524 -3.54 -9.66 -26.77
N GLN A 525 -4.26 -10.45 -25.99
CA GLN A 525 -4.45 -10.23 -24.55
C GLN A 525 -3.32 -10.86 -23.72
N SER A 526 -2.36 -11.56 -24.34
CA SER A 526 -1.27 -12.23 -23.60
C SER A 526 0.14 -12.18 -24.21
N LYS A 527 0.36 -11.45 -25.31
CA LYS A 527 1.71 -11.26 -25.90
C LYS A 527 1.99 -9.78 -26.18
N ALA A 528 2.29 -9.02 -25.14
CA ALA A 528 2.74 -7.61 -25.18
C ALA A 528 4.12 -7.40 -25.88
N SER A 529 4.45 -8.27 -26.83
CA SER A 529 5.71 -8.35 -27.57
C SER A 529 5.49 -8.27 -29.09
N ALA A 530 4.31 -8.62 -29.62
CA ALA A 530 4.07 -8.67 -31.06
C ALA A 530 4.04 -7.28 -31.72
N ASP A 531 3.50 -6.28 -31.02
CA ASP A 531 3.49 -4.88 -31.41
C ASP A 531 4.91 -4.28 -31.50
N TYR A 532 5.77 -4.57 -30.51
CA TYR A 532 7.18 -4.17 -30.55
C TYR A 532 7.95 -4.87 -31.67
N LEU A 533 7.68 -6.15 -31.92
CA LEU A 533 8.27 -6.90 -33.04
C LEU A 533 7.85 -6.30 -34.40
N LEU A 534 6.56 -5.97 -34.57
CA LEU A 534 6.06 -5.31 -35.78
C LEU A 534 6.68 -3.92 -35.98
N ARG A 535 6.81 -3.13 -34.90
CA ARG A 535 7.50 -1.83 -34.94
C ARG A 535 8.95 -1.98 -35.42
N ALA A 536 9.68 -2.94 -34.86
CA ALA A 536 11.06 -3.23 -35.25
C ALA A 536 11.18 -3.66 -36.71
N LEU A 537 10.29 -4.55 -37.15
CA LEU A 537 10.23 -4.99 -38.53
C LEU A 537 9.88 -3.85 -39.50
N ALA A 538 9.01 -2.91 -39.11
CA ALA A 538 8.66 -1.75 -39.93
C ALA A 538 9.84 -0.79 -40.13
N ALA A 539 10.62 -0.52 -39.06
CA ALA A 539 11.84 0.25 -39.19
C ALA A 539 12.88 -0.44 -40.08
N CYS A 540 13.04 -1.77 -39.93
CA CYS A 540 13.91 -2.57 -40.79
C CYS A 540 13.46 -2.51 -42.26
N ALA A 541 12.17 -2.73 -42.53
CA ALA A 541 11.63 -2.71 -43.89
C ALA A 541 11.80 -1.34 -44.57
N TRP A 542 11.71 -0.25 -43.80
CA TRP A 542 12.02 1.08 -44.30
C TRP A 542 13.52 1.26 -44.63
N ALA A 543 14.42 0.76 -43.78
CA ALA A 543 15.87 0.87 -44.01
C ALA A 543 16.39 -0.02 -45.15
N THR A 544 15.81 -1.22 -45.33
CA THR A 544 16.33 -2.24 -46.26
C THR A 544 15.50 -2.47 -47.52
N HIS A 545 14.27 -1.95 -47.57
CA HIS A 545 13.27 -2.24 -48.60
C HIS A 545 12.96 -3.74 -48.77
N GLU A 546 13.06 -4.52 -47.69
CA GLU A 546 12.82 -5.97 -47.71
C GLU A 546 11.35 -6.31 -48.01
N ALA A 547 11.12 -7.08 -49.08
CA ALA A 547 9.80 -7.28 -49.66
C ALA A 547 8.88 -8.17 -48.82
N GLN A 548 9.41 -9.15 -48.09
CA GLN A 548 8.64 -10.07 -47.27
C GLN A 548 8.10 -9.38 -46.01
N ALA A 549 8.93 -8.58 -45.34
CA ALA A 549 8.58 -7.72 -44.23
C ALA A 549 7.50 -6.72 -44.66
N MET A 550 7.69 -6.05 -45.81
CA MET A 550 6.68 -5.14 -46.35
C MET A 550 5.35 -5.84 -46.62
N ARG A 551 5.36 -7.08 -47.15
CA ARG A 551 4.13 -7.85 -47.38
C ARG A 551 3.41 -8.15 -46.07
N LEU A 552 4.12 -8.67 -45.07
CA LEU A 552 3.52 -8.98 -43.77
C LEU A 552 2.96 -7.71 -43.11
N LEU A 553 3.72 -6.62 -43.10
CA LEU A 553 3.28 -5.37 -42.46
C LEU A 553 2.08 -4.72 -43.15
N LYS A 554 1.92 -4.88 -44.48
CA LYS A 554 0.71 -4.46 -45.22
C LYS A 554 -0.54 -5.12 -44.64
N ASP A 555 -0.47 -6.40 -44.30
CA ASP A 555 -1.61 -7.15 -43.71
C ASP A 555 -1.95 -6.65 -42.30
N TRP A 556 -0.98 -6.09 -41.58
CA TRP A 556 -1.16 -5.51 -40.24
C TRP A 556 -1.59 -4.04 -40.23
N ALA A 557 -1.50 -3.32 -41.35
CA ALA A 557 -1.74 -1.88 -41.40
C ALA A 557 -3.15 -1.48 -40.94
N ALA A 558 -4.19 -2.19 -41.40
CA ALA A 558 -5.58 -1.93 -41.00
C ALA A 558 -5.80 -2.17 -39.49
N ARG A 559 -5.10 -3.17 -38.93
CA ARG A 559 -5.14 -3.43 -37.49
C ARG A 559 -4.40 -2.36 -36.69
N ALA A 560 -3.25 -1.89 -37.17
CA ALA A 560 -2.53 -0.79 -36.55
C ALA A 560 -3.41 0.47 -36.50
N GLU A 561 -4.13 0.78 -37.58
CA GLU A 561 -5.08 1.90 -37.65
C GLU A 561 -6.19 1.78 -36.60
N ASN A 562 -6.83 0.61 -36.49
CA ASN A 562 -7.85 0.36 -35.46
C ASN A 562 -7.31 0.48 -34.03
N ARG A 563 -6.00 0.29 -33.83
CA ARG A 563 -5.35 0.31 -32.52
C ARG A 563 -4.88 1.69 -32.06
N LEU A 564 -4.96 2.71 -32.93
CA LEU A 564 -4.57 4.09 -32.62
C LEU A 564 -5.41 4.76 -31.52
N HIS A 565 -6.58 4.21 -31.19
CA HIS A 565 -7.49 4.72 -30.16
C HIS A 565 -7.42 3.95 -28.82
N HIS A 566 -6.54 2.94 -28.71
CA HIS A 566 -6.36 2.19 -27.47
C HIS A 566 -5.41 2.89 -26.49
N ASN A 567 -5.33 2.35 -25.27
CA ASN A 567 -4.57 2.90 -24.13
C ASN A 567 -3.08 3.19 -24.40
N ASP A 568 -2.44 2.50 -25.36
CA ASP A 568 -1.06 2.77 -25.79
C ASP A 568 -0.96 2.73 -27.33
N PRO A 569 -1.06 3.89 -28.01
CA PRO A 569 -0.96 3.96 -29.46
C PRO A 569 0.49 3.95 -29.97
N GLY A 570 1.51 3.97 -29.11
CA GLY A 570 2.91 4.18 -29.46
C GLY A 570 3.41 3.21 -30.54
N PRO A 571 3.49 1.90 -30.27
CA PRO A 571 3.96 0.92 -31.26
C PRO A 571 3.19 0.97 -32.59
N TRP A 572 1.87 1.16 -32.54
CA TRP A 572 0.99 1.18 -33.72
C TRP A 572 1.18 2.43 -34.58
N GLY A 573 1.33 3.59 -33.96
CA GLY A 573 1.64 4.84 -34.66
C GLY A 573 2.98 4.78 -35.37
N PHE A 574 4.00 4.18 -34.73
CA PHE A 574 5.32 4.02 -35.34
C PHE A 574 5.28 3.08 -36.54
N ILE A 575 4.55 1.96 -36.47
CA ILE A 575 4.39 1.03 -37.60
C ILE A 575 3.82 1.78 -38.82
N LEU A 576 2.74 2.54 -38.64
CA LEU A 576 2.12 3.31 -39.72
C LEU A 576 3.05 4.41 -40.25
N ALA A 577 3.80 5.07 -39.37
CA ALA A 577 4.78 6.08 -39.77
C ALA A 577 5.90 5.48 -40.64
N PHE A 578 6.51 4.38 -40.20
CA PHE A 578 7.54 3.69 -40.99
C PHE A 578 7.00 3.13 -42.31
N LEU A 579 5.79 2.57 -42.33
CA LEU A 579 5.18 2.09 -43.57
C LEU A 579 4.91 3.22 -44.57
N HIS A 580 4.50 4.40 -44.10
CA HIS A 580 4.35 5.57 -44.96
C HIS A 580 5.70 6.01 -45.56
N LEU A 581 6.76 6.02 -44.74
CA LEU A 581 8.12 6.36 -45.19
C LEU A 581 8.68 5.33 -46.18
N ALA A 582 8.35 4.05 -46.02
CA ALA A 582 8.77 2.97 -46.92
C ALA A 582 8.00 2.96 -48.24
N ASP A 583 6.67 3.12 -48.20
CA ASP A 583 5.80 3.12 -49.39
C ASP A 583 4.49 3.87 -49.10
N ALA A 584 4.39 5.12 -49.57
CA ALA A 584 3.21 5.97 -49.40
C ALA A 584 1.93 5.42 -50.09
N ASN A 585 2.03 4.40 -50.94
CA ASN A 585 0.86 3.71 -51.50
C ASN A 585 0.23 2.72 -50.51
N VAL A 586 0.98 2.27 -49.51
CA VAL A 586 0.50 1.36 -48.45
C VAL A 586 -0.23 2.15 -47.38
N VAL A 587 0.43 3.18 -46.85
CA VAL A 587 -0.15 4.10 -45.86
C VAL A 587 -0.25 5.47 -46.49
N SER A 588 -1.49 5.86 -46.81
CA SER A 588 -1.77 7.17 -47.38
C SER A 588 -1.39 8.30 -46.42
N ARG A 589 -1.26 9.52 -46.97
CA ARG A 589 -0.96 10.70 -46.17
C ARG A 589 -1.98 10.95 -45.04
N THR A 590 -3.26 10.72 -45.30
CA THR A 590 -4.31 10.86 -44.28
C THR A 590 -4.08 9.92 -43.12
N ARG A 591 -3.76 8.65 -43.40
CA ARG A 591 -3.46 7.65 -42.36
C ARG A 591 -2.21 7.98 -41.57
N PHE A 592 -1.17 8.47 -42.25
CA PHE A 592 0.03 8.97 -41.61
C PHE A 592 -0.28 10.13 -40.64
N ASP A 593 -1.03 11.14 -41.09
CA ASP A 593 -1.39 12.28 -40.24
C ASP A 593 -2.25 11.84 -39.04
N THR A 594 -3.15 10.86 -39.19
CA THR A 594 -3.88 10.24 -38.06
C THR A 594 -2.92 9.57 -37.07
N ALA A 595 -1.95 8.79 -37.56
CA ALA A 595 -0.95 8.15 -36.70
C ALA A 595 -0.13 9.18 -35.90
N ILE A 596 0.33 10.26 -36.56
CA ILE A 596 1.06 11.35 -35.90
C ILE A 596 0.20 12.04 -34.84
N ASN A 597 -1.08 12.30 -35.11
CA ASN A 597 -1.98 12.90 -34.12
C ASN A 597 -2.16 12.00 -32.89
N SER A 598 -2.28 10.69 -33.08
CA SER A 598 -2.35 9.73 -31.97
C SER A 598 -1.05 9.69 -31.16
N LEU A 599 0.11 9.78 -31.81
CA LEU A 599 1.40 9.86 -31.13
C LEU A 599 1.55 11.17 -30.34
N GLU A 600 1.09 12.29 -30.91
CA GLU A 600 1.05 13.59 -30.21
C GLU A 600 0.15 13.53 -28.97
N MET A 601 -1.05 12.96 -29.09
CA MET A 601 -1.97 12.77 -27.96
C MET A 601 -1.39 11.87 -26.86
N ALA A 602 -0.54 10.91 -27.23
CA ALA A 602 0.20 10.08 -26.29
C ALA A 602 1.57 10.66 -25.88
N HIS A 603 1.84 11.93 -26.23
CA HIS A 603 3.02 12.70 -25.84
C HIS A 603 4.37 12.21 -26.40
N TYR A 604 4.38 11.47 -27.50
CA TYR A 604 5.59 11.13 -28.28
C TYR A 604 6.01 12.29 -29.19
N LEU A 605 6.27 13.47 -28.59
CA LEU A 605 6.46 14.73 -29.33
C LEU A 605 7.74 14.73 -30.16
N LEU A 606 8.86 14.26 -29.61
CA LEU A 606 10.14 14.22 -30.33
C LEU A 606 10.06 13.26 -31.52
N GLU A 607 9.56 12.05 -31.28
CA GLU A 607 9.36 10.99 -32.27
C GLU A 607 8.47 11.49 -33.42
N SER A 608 7.36 12.15 -33.07
CA SER A 608 6.42 12.74 -34.04
C SER A 608 7.09 13.83 -34.87
N ALA A 609 7.92 14.68 -34.26
CA ALA A 609 8.69 15.69 -34.98
C ALA A 609 9.65 15.04 -36.00
N MET A 610 10.34 13.97 -35.61
CA MET A 610 11.27 13.26 -36.48
C MET A 610 10.54 12.60 -37.67
N PHE A 611 9.43 11.89 -37.43
CA PHE A 611 8.63 11.30 -38.51
C PHE A 611 8.07 12.36 -39.47
N LEU A 612 7.57 13.49 -38.94
CA LEU A 612 7.11 14.61 -39.77
C LEU A 612 8.25 15.17 -40.62
N GLY A 613 9.45 15.32 -40.05
CA GLY A 613 10.64 15.76 -40.77
C GLY A 613 10.99 14.84 -41.93
N LEU A 614 11.08 13.53 -41.67
CA LEU A 614 11.37 12.50 -42.68
C LEU A 614 10.29 12.44 -43.78
N ALA A 615 9.03 12.71 -43.45
CA ALA A 615 7.92 12.77 -44.40
C ALA A 615 7.81 14.13 -45.14
N GLY A 616 8.83 14.99 -45.05
CA GLY A 616 8.90 16.29 -45.71
C GLY A 616 8.01 17.39 -45.11
N GLN A 617 7.39 17.16 -43.93
CA GLN A 617 6.48 18.10 -43.26
C GLN A 617 7.22 19.07 -42.33
N ARG A 618 8.23 19.78 -42.86
CA ARG A 618 9.17 20.56 -42.03
C ARG A 618 8.50 21.54 -41.07
N GLU A 619 7.46 22.27 -41.50
CA GLU A 619 6.77 23.22 -40.63
C GLU A 619 6.04 22.55 -39.46
N LYS A 620 5.35 21.42 -39.72
CA LYS A 620 4.69 20.65 -38.64
C LYS A 620 5.74 20.07 -37.69
N ALA A 621 6.86 19.57 -38.23
CA ALA A 621 7.96 19.03 -37.45
C ALA A 621 8.54 20.07 -36.49
N ILE A 622 8.81 21.29 -36.95
CA ILE A 622 9.32 22.40 -36.12
C ILE A 622 8.34 22.76 -35.00
N ARG A 623 7.03 22.81 -35.30
CA ARG A 623 6.01 23.07 -34.27
C ARG A 623 6.01 21.98 -33.19
N MET A 624 6.07 20.72 -33.59
CA MET A 624 6.11 19.59 -32.67
C MET A 624 7.38 19.60 -31.81
N LEU A 625 8.53 19.86 -32.43
CA LEU A 625 9.81 19.96 -31.75
C LEU A 625 9.82 21.11 -30.73
N THR A 626 9.22 22.25 -31.07
CA THR A 626 9.10 23.40 -30.14
C THR A 626 8.27 23.03 -28.90
N LYS A 627 7.17 22.27 -29.08
CA LYS A 627 6.37 21.76 -27.95
C LYS A 627 7.20 20.84 -27.06
N PHE A 628 7.95 19.91 -27.66
CA PHE A 628 8.86 19.01 -26.94
C PHE A 628 9.92 19.78 -26.14
N GLN A 629 10.58 20.75 -26.76
CA GLN A 629 11.63 21.56 -26.13
C GLN A 629 11.09 22.38 -24.95
N THR A 630 9.89 22.95 -25.10
CA THR A 630 9.19 23.65 -24.00
C THR A 630 8.89 22.71 -22.83
N GLN A 631 8.42 21.50 -23.12
CA GLN A 631 8.16 20.48 -22.09
C GLN A 631 9.45 20.06 -21.37
N ARG A 632 10.56 19.88 -22.11
CA ARG A 632 11.88 19.60 -21.53
C ARG A 632 12.35 20.70 -20.58
N GLU A 633 12.19 21.97 -20.95
CA GLU A 633 12.56 23.10 -20.10
C GLU A 633 11.82 23.09 -18.76
N GLN A 634 10.51 22.79 -18.79
CA GLN A 634 9.71 22.62 -17.57
C GLN A 634 10.23 21.47 -16.70
N VAL A 635 10.56 20.33 -17.30
CA VAL A 635 11.14 19.19 -16.58
C VAL A 635 12.48 19.56 -15.94
N ILE A 636 13.36 20.23 -16.68
CA ILE A 636 14.68 20.64 -16.16
C ILE A 636 14.53 21.52 -14.92
N HIS A 637 13.61 22.48 -14.94
CA HIS A 637 13.33 23.34 -13.78
C HIS A 637 13.02 22.51 -12.52
N GLU A 638 12.17 21.49 -12.65
CA GLU A 638 11.80 20.60 -11.55
C GLU A 638 12.94 19.65 -11.13
N LEU A 639 13.93 19.40 -11.99
CA LEU A 639 15.08 18.53 -11.68
C LEU A 639 16.24 19.27 -11.01
N LEU A 640 16.33 20.60 -11.11
CA LEU A 640 17.41 21.38 -10.47
C LEU A 640 17.58 21.08 -8.96
N PRO A 641 16.51 20.94 -8.16
CA PRO A 641 16.65 20.53 -6.77
C PRO A 641 17.32 19.16 -6.59
N ILE A 642 17.04 18.19 -7.47
CA ILE A 642 17.67 16.85 -7.43
C ILE A 642 19.16 16.95 -7.75
N CYS A 643 19.53 17.73 -8.77
CA CYS A 643 20.91 18.02 -9.13
C CYS A 643 21.72 18.51 -7.92
N GLN A 644 21.16 19.48 -7.18
CA GLN A 644 21.81 20.09 -6.02
C GLN A 644 21.87 19.15 -4.80
N SER A 645 20.77 18.46 -4.48
CA SER A 645 20.64 17.69 -3.24
C SER A 645 21.18 16.26 -3.31
N HIS A 646 21.16 15.64 -4.50
CA HIS A 646 21.54 14.23 -4.67
C HIS A 646 22.70 14.03 -5.64
N GLY A 647 23.29 15.12 -6.15
CA GLY A 647 24.46 15.07 -7.01
C GLY A 647 24.22 14.29 -8.31
N LEU A 648 23.02 14.40 -8.90
CA LEU A 648 22.74 13.78 -10.20
C LEU A 648 23.74 14.26 -11.26
N MET A 649 23.88 15.58 -11.37
CA MET A 649 24.77 16.30 -12.27
C MET A 649 24.77 17.78 -11.83
N GLU A 650 25.79 18.56 -12.19
CA GLU A 650 25.75 20.01 -12.02
C GLU A 650 24.64 20.65 -12.86
N GLY A 651 23.87 21.57 -12.27
CA GLY A 651 22.71 22.20 -12.93
C GLY A 651 23.08 22.92 -14.23
N ASP A 652 24.23 23.58 -14.28
CA ASP A 652 24.72 24.25 -15.49
C ASP A 652 25.07 23.24 -16.60
N THR A 653 25.58 22.06 -16.23
CA THR A 653 25.86 20.98 -17.19
C THR A 653 24.56 20.41 -17.78
N LEU A 654 23.52 20.25 -16.96
CA LEU A 654 22.20 19.81 -17.43
C LEU A 654 21.60 20.82 -18.44
N LEU A 655 21.69 22.12 -18.13
CA LEU A 655 21.23 23.19 -19.02
C LEU A 655 22.06 23.25 -20.32
N ALA A 656 23.37 23.07 -20.23
CA ALA A 656 24.26 23.03 -21.39
C ALA A 656 23.92 21.86 -22.32
N GLN A 657 23.69 20.67 -21.75
CA GLN A 657 23.23 19.51 -22.50
C GLN A 657 21.92 19.82 -23.24
N ALA A 658 20.90 20.33 -22.55
CA ALA A 658 19.60 20.63 -23.16
C ALA A 658 19.70 21.59 -24.36
N ARG A 659 20.58 22.61 -24.28
CA ARG A 659 20.85 23.54 -25.39
C ARG A 659 21.52 22.83 -26.56
N GLN A 660 22.52 22.00 -26.29
CA GLN A 660 23.21 21.22 -27.32
C GLN A 660 22.23 20.26 -28.02
N ARG A 661 21.39 19.56 -27.26
CA ARG A 661 20.38 18.64 -27.81
C ARG A 661 19.38 19.37 -28.69
N SER A 662 18.90 20.53 -28.26
CA SER A 662 18.00 21.38 -29.08
C SER A 662 18.57 21.73 -30.46
N GLN A 663 19.88 21.98 -30.55
CA GLN A 663 20.57 22.26 -31.82
C GLN A 663 20.70 21.01 -32.70
N LEU A 664 21.07 19.88 -32.09
CA LEU A 664 21.19 18.60 -32.79
C LEU A 664 19.85 18.12 -33.36
N GLU A 665 18.78 18.23 -32.58
CA GLU A 665 17.42 17.89 -33.00
C GLU A 665 16.99 18.70 -34.23
N GLN A 666 17.25 20.02 -34.23
CA GLN A 666 16.89 20.88 -35.35
C GLN A 666 17.73 20.58 -36.60
N ALA A 667 19.01 20.27 -36.44
CA ALA A 667 19.91 19.94 -37.55
C ALA A 667 19.50 18.62 -38.22
N ALA A 668 19.15 17.61 -37.43
CA ALA A 668 18.80 16.27 -37.91
C ALA A 668 17.40 16.17 -38.56
N LEU A 669 16.58 17.23 -38.52
CA LEU A 669 15.21 17.22 -39.04
C LEU A 669 15.17 16.89 -40.55
N GLY A 670 14.69 15.69 -40.85
CA GLY A 670 14.44 15.21 -42.23
C GLY A 670 15.58 14.42 -42.86
N ASP A 671 16.64 14.10 -42.12
CA ASP A 671 17.76 13.28 -42.59
C ASP A 671 18.01 12.11 -41.65
N ALA A 672 17.71 10.89 -42.11
CA ALA A 672 17.83 9.67 -41.32
C ALA A 672 19.26 9.41 -40.84
N ARG A 673 20.27 9.71 -41.68
CA ARG A 673 21.68 9.51 -41.31
C ARG A 673 22.10 10.49 -40.23
N GLN A 674 21.71 11.77 -40.35
CA GLN A 674 22.00 12.76 -39.32
C GLN A 674 21.27 12.45 -38.01
N MET A 675 20.05 11.93 -38.06
CA MET A 675 19.34 11.46 -36.85
C MET A 675 20.11 10.37 -36.11
N VAL A 676 20.70 9.42 -36.84
CA VAL A 676 21.52 8.35 -36.25
C VAL A 676 22.82 8.91 -35.66
N GLU A 677 23.54 9.75 -36.40
CA GLU A 677 24.79 10.36 -35.93
C GLU A 677 24.58 11.27 -34.71
N ALA A 678 23.46 12.00 -34.67
CA ALA A 678 23.09 12.88 -33.56
C ALA A 678 22.39 12.15 -32.41
N GLY A 679 21.91 10.93 -32.61
CA GLY A 679 21.12 10.18 -31.64
C GLY A 679 19.71 10.74 -31.41
N VAL A 680 19.08 11.31 -32.43
CA VAL A 680 17.72 11.88 -32.36
C VAL A 680 16.74 10.91 -33.02
N LEU A 681 16.67 9.69 -32.48
CA LEU A 681 15.87 8.61 -33.04
C LEU A 681 14.45 8.57 -32.45
N PRO A 682 13.43 8.10 -33.18
CA PRO A 682 12.15 7.77 -32.58
C PRO A 682 12.29 6.52 -31.67
N LEU A 683 12.42 6.67 -30.35
CA LEU A 683 12.70 5.55 -29.43
C LEU A 683 11.45 4.98 -28.74
#